data_AF-A0A6L6WKB7-F1
#
_entry.id   AF-A0A6L6WKB7-F1
#
_cell.length_a   1.000
_cell.length_b   1.000
_cell.length_c   1.000
_cell.angle_alpha   90.00
_cell.angle_beta   90.00
_cell.angle_gamma   90.00
#
_symmetry.space_group_name_H-M   'P 1'
#
loop_
_entity.id
_entity.type
_entity.pdbx_description
1 polymer ?
#
loop_
_entity_poly.entity_id
_entity_poly.type
_entity_poly.pdbx_seq_one_letter_code
_entity_poly.pdbx_strand_id
1 'polypeptide(L)'
;MQDIVIGKNRFSLAERIGSGGEGEVYAINGRSGQAVKIYFASKRRERETKVRAMVGEGLAVKTDLIAYPGEIASDQRGNFIGFVMRRVTGCRPVHELYDPKSRKIHFPKADYRFLIHSALNVARAVGKVHQTGCVIGDLNHSGVLVAPDATVALIDADSFQFRVNGRSYPCVVGVPDFTPPELHGKNLATVERTIAHDNFGLAVAIFHLLFMGKHPYAGIRKGSETSMGEDIARNRFAYSLQRSAQTQSKPPPGALTLDLFPDVLSKTFEAAFGLTPGARPSALDWIHALSKLESSLSHCTKVKTHYYPSAAKGCVWCKLTAKSGLDMFPDMSAVTPNIPTDARGTEQAIREILAFRFPAVGDLLPAVMVRGASSALSEAKGGKRGRTLLGLLMMGGAVAGFIYATPVWFIWIGLAFWGWSFVGDREVSSSPFVQAFKDADERVQRELNAFMQRNGLTEVVKVRGDLDATIATYKGHDDALSREVMKLKSNRESRQRQAYLDRFSVRRANISGIGPAKTATLISFGIETAGDVNRSTVMQVPGFGEVMTGKLVAWRRRHESRFKYDRTPNAQDVADERALRGRFAAEKAKLESTIRNGLGTLRNARAKLDSLPARVKNDRGLSDALATRAQAERDLKELDASVPASTVALTVATPPQPPRAPHVATPTPSRRAGAASSPSCPKCGSSMRRRSGRYGQFWGCSRYPKCRGSRN
;
A
#
# COMPACT_ATOMS: atom_id res chain seq x y z
N MET A 1 -18.02 -45.52 29.69
CA MET A 1 -17.60 -44.15 30.05
C MET A 1 -16.80 -44.23 31.33
N GLN A 2 -15.71 -43.49 31.44
CA GLN A 2 -14.91 -43.48 32.67
C GLN A 2 -15.64 -42.60 33.69
N ASP A 3 -16.03 -43.16 34.82
CA ASP A 3 -16.62 -42.40 35.93
C ASP A 3 -15.50 -41.79 36.77
N ILE A 4 -15.72 -40.56 37.22
CA ILE A 4 -14.82 -39.83 38.13
C ILE A 4 -15.56 -39.51 39.43
N VAL A 5 -14.80 -39.39 40.51
CA VAL A 5 -15.30 -38.97 41.82
C VAL A 5 -14.82 -37.55 42.09
N ILE A 6 -15.74 -36.65 42.43
CA ILE A 6 -15.46 -35.28 42.85
C ILE A 6 -16.14 -35.07 44.21
N GLY A 7 -15.35 -34.83 45.25
CA GLY A 7 -15.84 -34.85 46.62
C GLY A 7 -16.43 -36.21 46.98
N LYS A 8 -17.74 -36.26 47.28
CA LYS A 8 -18.47 -37.51 47.57
C LYS A 8 -19.32 -38.01 46.41
N ASN A 9 -19.38 -37.25 45.30
CA ASN A 9 -20.31 -37.49 44.21
C ASN A 9 -19.61 -38.12 43.00
N ARG A 10 -20.32 -38.99 42.29
CA ARG A 10 -19.86 -39.61 41.04
C ARG A 10 -20.38 -38.83 39.84
N PHE A 11 -19.51 -38.60 38.87
CA PHE A 11 -19.84 -37.93 37.61
C PHE A 11 -19.30 -38.73 36.43
N SER A 12 -20.03 -38.68 35.31
CA SER A 12 -19.57 -39.25 34.05
C SER A 12 -18.97 -38.17 33.15
N LEU A 13 -17.95 -38.55 32.37
CA LEU A 13 -17.33 -37.67 31.38
C LEU A 13 -18.23 -37.53 30.14
N ALA A 14 -18.25 -36.31 29.58
CA ALA A 14 -18.89 -35.98 28.31
C ALA A 14 -17.84 -35.94 27.18
N GLU A 15 -17.93 -34.98 26.24
CA GLU A 15 -16.96 -34.87 25.16
C GLU A 15 -15.55 -34.48 25.63
N ARG A 16 -14.54 -34.98 24.90
CA ARG A 16 -13.16 -34.52 25.07
C ARG A 16 -13.01 -33.13 24.46
N ILE A 17 -12.63 -32.16 25.30
CA ILE A 17 -12.42 -30.76 24.94
C ILE A 17 -11.02 -30.56 24.35
N GLY A 18 -10.01 -31.24 24.90
CA GLY A 18 -8.62 -31.09 24.48
C GLY A 18 -7.71 -32.20 24.98
N SER A 19 -6.52 -32.27 24.41
CA SER A 19 -5.45 -33.20 24.81
C SER A 19 -4.12 -32.46 24.78
N GLY A 20 -3.29 -32.66 25.81
CA GLY A 20 -1.95 -32.11 25.92
C GLY A 20 -0.91 -33.19 26.21
N GLY A 21 0.34 -32.79 26.48
CA GLY A 21 1.43 -33.72 26.76
C GLY A 21 1.33 -34.43 28.12
N GLU A 22 0.53 -33.89 29.04
CA GLU A 22 0.42 -34.40 30.42
C GLU A 22 -0.92 -35.08 30.72
N GLY A 23 -1.92 -34.88 29.87
CA GLY A 23 -3.26 -35.37 30.10
C GLY A 23 -4.29 -34.84 29.11
N GLU A 24 -5.55 -35.16 29.39
CA GLU A 24 -6.70 -34.86 28.54
C GLU A 24 -7.74 -34.07 29.34
N VAL A 25 -8.50 -33.21 28.65
CA VAL A 25 -9.52 -32.36 29.23
C VAL A 25 -10.89 -32.75 28.70
N TYR A 26 -11.85 -32.95 29.60
CA TYR A 26 -13.21 -33.40 29.28
C TYR A 26 -14.26 -32.46 29.87
N ALA A 27 -15.40 -32.36 29.19
CA ALA A 27 -16.61 -31.82 29.79
C ALA A 27 -17.19 -32.82 30.80
N ILE A 28 -17.94 -32.32 31.79
CA ILE A 28 -18.52 -33.14 32.87
C ILE A 28 -20.04 -33.12 32.72
N ASN A 29 -20.68 -34.30 32.65
CA ASN A 29 -22.14 -34.38 32.62
C ASN A 29 -22.73 -33.83 33.92
N GLY A 30 -23.74 -32.96 33.80
CA GLY A 30 -24.38 -32.30 34.95
C GLY A 30 -23.62 -31.09 35.53
N ARG A 31 -22.47 -30.71 34.98
CA ARG A 31 -21.67 -29.54 35.39
C ARG A 31 -21.19 -28.72 34.19
N SER A 32 -22.12 -28.05 33.50
CA SER A 32 -21.89 -27.39 32.19
C SER A 32 -20.79 -26.32 32.18
N GLY A 33 -20.60 -25.59 33.29
CA GLY A 33 -19.58 -24.56 33.46
C GLY A 33 -18.19 -25.06 33.87
N GLN A 34 -18.02 -26.38 34.06
CA GLN A 34 -16.77 -26.98 34.54
C GLN A 34 -16.22 -28.01 33.55
N ALA A 35 -14.91 -28.19 33.60
CA ALA A 35 -14.17 -29.21 32.87
C ALA A 35 -13.23 -29.94 33.83
N VAL A 36 -12.90 -31.19 33.51
CA VAL A 36 -11.93 -31.99 34.27
C VAL A 36 -10.71 -32.25 33.41
N LYS A 37 -9.52 -31.98 33.96
CA LYS A 37 -8.25 -32.40 33.39
C LYS A 37 -7.84 -33.71 34.07
N ILE A 38 -7.64 -34.75 33.28
CA ILE A 38 -7.20 -36.08 33.73
C ILE A 38 -5.77 -36.29 33.26
N TYR A 39 -4.85 -36.48 34.20
CA TYR A 39 -3.45 -36.74 33.89
C TYR A 39 -3.23 -38.18 33.40
N PHE A 40 -2.26 -38.33 32.50
CA PHE A 40 -1.71 -39.65 32.17
C PHE A 40 -1.12 -40.30 33.41
N ALA A 41 -1.17 -41.63 33.47
CA ALA A 41 -0.76 -42.40 34.66
C ALA A 41 0.66 -42.05 35.14
N SER A 42 1.59 -41.81 34.20
CA SER A 42 2.98 -41.44 34.49
C SER A 42 3.15 -40.08 35.16
N LYS A 43 2.15 -39.20 35.10
CA LYS A 43 2.21 -37.81 35.61
C LYS A 43 1.44 -37.58 36.90
N ARG A 44 0.52 -38.47 37.27
CA ARG A 44 -0.37 -38.29 38.44
C ARG A 44 0.39 -38.04 39.74
N ARG A 45 1.38 -38.90 40.06
CA ARG A 45 2.17 -38.80 41.30
C ARG A 45 2.99 -37.51 41.38
N GLU A 46 3.53 -37.05 40.24
CA GLU A 46 4.29 -35.79 40.16
C GLU A 46 3.39 -34.57 40.40
N ARG A 47 2.14 -34.60 39.93
CA ARG A 47 1.23 -33.45 39.93
C ARG A 47 0.35 -33.34 41.17
N GLU A 48 0.01 -34.45 41.81
CA GLU A 48 -0.97 -34.52 42.91
C GLU A 48 -0.71 -33.50 44.02
N THR A 49 0.51 -33.47 44.56
CA THR A 49 0.84 -32.61 45.70
C THR A 49 0.63 -31.13 45.39
N LYS A 50 1.01 -30.71 44.17
CA LYS A 50 0.86 -29.32 43.72
C LYS A 50 -0.61 -28.96 43.53
N VAL A 51 -1.36 -29.80 42.83
CA VAL A 51 -2.78 -29.58 42.55
C VAL A 51 -3.59 -29.50 43.84
N ARG A 52 -3.33 -30.40 44.81
CA ARG A 52 -3.95 -30.34 46.14
C ARG A 52 -3.63 -29.03 46.87
N ALA A 53 -2.39 -28.56 46.79
CA ALA A 53 -2.00 -27.28 47.38
C ALA A 53 -2.72 -26.09 46.74
N MET A 54 -2.87 -26.07 45.41
CA MET A 54 -3.60 -25.02 44.69
C MET A 54 -5.10 -25.01 45.02
N VAL A 55 -5.72 -26.19 45.12
CA VAL A 55 -7.13 -26.34 45.54
C VAL A 55 -7.31 -25.89 47.00
N GLY A 56 -6.41 -26.30 47.90
CA GLY A 56 -6.46 -25.92 49.32
C GLY A 56 -6.29 -24.42 49.56
N GLU A 57 -5.50 -23.73 48.73
CA GLU A 57 -5.36 -22.26 48.76
C GLU A 57 -6.56 -21.53 48.13
N GLY A 58 -7.50 -22.25 47.52
CA GLY A 58 -8.70 -21.66 46.92
C GLY A 58 -8.39 -20.74 45.74
N LEU A 59 -7.34 -21.01 44.94
CA LEU A 59 -6.95 -20.12 43.84
C LEU A 59 -8.07 -19.91 42.80
N ALA A 60 -8.89 -20.94 42.56
CA ALA A 60 -9.99 -20.89 41.60
C ALA A 60 -11.12 -19.91 41.97
N VAL A 61 -11.33 -19.62 43.27
CA VAL A 61 -12.36 -18.66 43.68
C VAL A 61 -11.86 -17.21 43.70
N LYS A 62 -10.55 -16.99 43.57
CA LYS A 62 -9.94 -15.65 43.58
C LYS A 62 -10.17 -14.88 42.27
N THR A 63 -10.51 -15.57 41.17
CA THR A 63 -10.67 -14.96 39.84
C THR A 63 -11.32 -15.89 38.83
N ASP A 64 -12.19 -15.34 37.98
CA ASP A 64 -12.72 -16.05 36.81
C ASP A 64 -11.82 -15.93 35.57
N LEU A 65 -10.80 -15.07 35.57
CA LEU A 65 -9.93 -14.89 34.41
C LEU A 65 -9.00 -16.09 34.16
N ILE A 66 -8.79 -16.95 35.16
CA ILE A 66 -7.84 -18.07 35.10
C ILE A 66 -8.53 -19.38 35.47
N ALA A 67 -8.34 -20.41 34.64
CA ALA A 67 -8.84 -21.75 34.91
C ALA A 67 -7.94 -22.51 35.89
N TYR A 68 -7.89 -22.05 37.15
CA TYR A 68 -7.16 -22.74 38.22
C TYR A 68 -7.81 -24.08 38.60
N PRO A 69 -7.03 -25.02 39.18
CA PRO A 69 -7.59 -26.16 39.88
C PRO A 69 -8.53 -25.74 41.01
N GLY A 70 -9.80 -26.16 40.93
CA GLY A 70 -10.84 -25.82 41.90
C GLY A 70 -11.28 -27.00 42.78
N GLU A 71 -11.33 -28.21 42.24
CA GLU A 71 -11.67 -29.43 43.00
C GLU A 71 -10.78 -30.59 42.56
N ILE A 72 -10.57 -31.57 43.44
CA ILE A 72 -9.84 -32.80 43.11
C ILE A 72 -10.75 -33.79 42.40
N ALA A 73 -10.23 -34.38 41.31
CA ALA A 73 -10.85 -35.53 40.66
C ALA A 73 -10.08 -36.80 41.02
N SER A 74 -10.82 -37.81 41.48
CA SER A 74 -10.30 -39.13 41.83
C SER A 74 -10.97 -40.25 41.02
N ASP A 75 -10.33 -41.42 40.99
CA ASP A 75 -10.99 -42.65 40.54
C ASP A 75 -11.97 -43.19 41.60
N GLN A 76 -12.66 -44.29 41.28
CA GLN A 76 -13.62 -44.92 42.19
C GLN A 76 -13.00 -45.49 43.49
N ARG A 77 -11.67 -45.67 43.52
CA ARG A 77 -10.91 -46.15 44.68
C ARG A 77 -10.37 -44.97 45.52
N GLY A 78 -10.63 -43.73 45.10
CA GLY A 78 -10.17 -42.52 45.78
C GLY A 78 -8.79 -42.02 45.33
N ASN A 79 -8.12 -42.69 44.39
CA ASN A 79 -6.80 -42.27 43.92
C ASN A 79 -6.89 -41.02 43.06
N PHE A 80 -5.94 -40.11 43.22
CA PHE A 80 -5.86 -38.89 42.42
C PHE A 80 -5.69 -39.22 40.93
N ILE A 81 -6.53 -38.62 40.08
CA ILE A 81 -6.41 -38.69 38.62
C ILE A 81 -6.27 -37.32 37.96
N GLY A 82 -6.66 -36.23 38.66
CA GLY A 82 -6.60 -34.89 38.11
C GLY A 82 -7.43 -33.88 38.90
N PHE A 83 -7.98 -32.88 38.21
CA PHE A 83 -8.72 -31.79 38.85
C PHE A 83 -9.82 -31.22 37.97
N VAL A 84 -10.80 -30.60 38.63
CA VAL A 84 -11.88 -29.83 38.02
C VAL A 84 -11.47 -28.36 37.98
N MET A 85 -11.79 -27.69 36.88
CA MET A 85 -11.54 -26.26 36.66
C MET A 85 -12.70 -25.62 35.91
N ARG A 86 -12.72 -24.28 35.86
CA ARG A 86 -13.67 -23.53 35.03
C ARG A 86 -13.52 -23.93 33.56
N ARG A 87 -14.64 -24.21 32.89
CA ARG A 87 -14.68 -24.46 31.44
C ARG A 87 -14.67 -23.14 30.69
N VAL A 88 -13.64 -22.91 29.88
CA VAL A 88 -13.58 -21.76 28.96
C VAL A 88 -14.23 -22.17 27.64
N THR A 89 -15.30 -21.47 27.23
CA THR A 89 -16.05 -21.74 25.98
C THR A 89 -16.13 -20.48 25.13
N GLY A 90 -16.36 -20.63 23.83
CA GLY A 90 -16.50 -19.51 22.89
C GLY A 90 -15.20 -18.74 22.58
N CYS A 91 -14.09 -19.08 23.23
CA CYS A 91 -12.79 -18.44 23.01
C CYS A 91 -11.93 -19.16 21.96
N ARG A 92 -10.97 -18.44 21.40
CA ARG A 92 -9.91 -18.96 20.54
C ARG A 92 -8.53 -18.63 21.10
N PRO A 93 -7.50 -19.44 20.84
CA PRO A 93 -6.13 -19.08 21.18
C PRO A 93 -5.73 -17.72 20.59
N VAL A 94 -5.01 -16.90 21.35
CA VAL A 94 -4.64 -15.53 20.96
C VAL A 94 -3.88 -15.44 19.63
N HIS A 95 -3.19 -16.51 19.23
CA HIS A 95 -2.50 -16.55 17.94
C HIS A 95 -3.44 -16.54 16.73
N GLU A 96 -4.67 -17.04 16.86
CA GLU A 96 -5.66 -16.94 15.81
C GLU A 96 -6.17 -15.50 15.63
N LEU A 97 -5.97 -14.65 16.64
CA LEU A 97 -6.36 -13.24 16.60
C LEU A 97 -5.27 -12.34 16.00
N TYR A 98 -4.01 -12.50 16.40
CA TYR A 98 -2.96 -11.61 15.89
C TYR A 98 -2.47 -11.97 14.47
N ASP A 99 -2.65 -13.22 14.05
CA ASP A 99 -2.34 -13.72 12.70
C ASP A 99 -3.39 -13.22 11.70
N PRO A 100 -3.05 -12.36 10.72
CA PRO A 100 -4.03 -11.72 9.84
C PRO A 100 -4.94 -12.71 9.09
N LYS A 101 -4.40 -13.85 8.63
CA LYS A 101 -5.19 -14.85 7.89
C LYS A 101 -6.16 -15.60 8.79
N SER A 102 -5.69 -16.07 9.94
CA SER A 102 -6.54 -16.72 10.93
C SER A 102 -7.59 -15.76 11.49
N ARG A 103 -7.21 -14.50 11.72
CA ARG A 103 -8.12 -13.44 12.20
C ARG A 103 -9.28 -13.23 11.26
N LYS A 104 -9.03 -13.20 9.94
CA LYS A 104 -10.09 -13.07 8.93
C LYS A 104 -11.16 -14.18 9.03
N ILE A 105 -10.77 -15.37 9.49
CA ILE A 105 -11.68 -16.53 9.64
C ILE A 105 -12.39 -16.47 10.99
N HIS A 106 -11.64 -16.29 12.09
CA HIS A 106 -12.15 -16.50 13.45
C HIS A 106 -12.66 -15.21 14.12
N PHE A 107 -12.15 -14.06 13.69
CA PHE A 107 -12.50 -12.73 14.20
C PHE A 107 -12.69 -11.74 13.02
N PRO A 108 -13.63 -11.99 12.10
CA PRO A 108 -13.77 -11.22 10.86
C PRO A 108 -14.11 -9.73 11.06
N LYS A 109 -14.56 -9.36 12.25
CA LYS A 109 -14.89 -7.98 12.65
C LYS A 109 -13.79 -7.30 13.45
N ALA A 110 -12.71 -8.01 13.82
CA ALA A 110 -11.64 -7.46 14.63
C ALA A 110 -10.79 -6.49 13.81
N ASP A 111 -10.82 -5.22 14.21
CA ASP A 111 -9.92 -4.18 13.71
C ASP A 111 -8.73 -3.99 14.67
N TYR A 112 -7.92 -2.94 14.42
CA TYR A 112 -6.76 -2.68 15.26
C TYR A 112 -7.10 -2.30 16.71
N ARG A 113 -8.27 -1.69 16.94
CA ARG A 113 -8.73 -1.35 18.30
C ARG A 113 -9.00 -2.62 19.10
N PHE A 114 -9.63 -3.61 18.46
CA PHE A 114 -9.87 -4.91 19.08
C PHE A 114 -8.58 -5.61 19.52
N LEU A 115 -7.51 -5.52 18.72
CA LEU A 115 -6.19 -6.08 19.08
C LEU A 115 -5.58 -5.37 20.30
N ILE A 116 -5.66 -4.04 20.35
CA ILE A 116 -5.19 -3.24 21.50
C ILE A 116 -6.00 -3.57 22.76
N HIS A 117 -7.32 -3.66 22.63
CA HIS A 117 -8.20 -4.02 23.74
C HIS A 117 -7.94 -5.43 24.26
N SER A 118 -7.70 -6.39 23.35
CA SER A 118 -7.29 -7.74 23.71
C SER A 118 -5.94 -7.73 24.46
N ALA A 119 -4.96 -6.92 24.02
CA ALA A 119 -3.67 -6.78 24.69
C ALA A 119 -3.82 -6.21 26.11
N LEU A 120 -4.71 -5.23 26.31
CA LEU A 120 -5.08 -4.71 27.64
C LEU A 120 -5.59 -5.83 28.54
N ASN A 121 -6.49 -6.67 28.02
CA ASN A 121 -7.08 -7.76 28.78
C ASN A 121 -6.08 -8.90 29.06
N VAL A 122 -5.10 -9.14 28.16
CA VAL A 122 -3.98 -10.04 28.45
C VAL A 122 -3.13 -9.52 29.60
N ALA A 123 -2.78 -8.22 29.59
CA ALA A 123 -2.02 -7.61 30.69
C ALA A 123 -2.78 -7.71 32.02
N ARG A 124 -4.10 -7.42 32.03
CA ARG A 124 -4.96 -7.59 33.21
C ARG A 124 -4.98 -9.03 33.73
N ALA A 125 -5.11 -10.02 32.84
CA ALA A 125 -5.13 -11.43 33.24
C ALA A 125 -3.79 -11.87 33.85
N VAL A 126 -2.67 -11.46 33.26
CA VAL A 126 -1.32 -11.74 33.82
C VAL A 126 -1.13 -11.05 35.18
N GLY A 127 -1.50 -9.78 35.30
CA GLY A 127 -1.45 -9.07 36.59
C GLY A 127 -2.31 -9.74 37.66
N LYS A 128 -3.47 -10.29 37.27
CA LYS A 128 -4.34 -11.04 38.19
C LYS A 128 -3.68 -12.34 38.68
N VAL A 129 -2.93 -13.06 37.84
CA VAL A 129 -2.12 -14.22 38.28
C VAL A 129 -1.08 -13.80 39.33
N HIS A 130 -0.39 -12.69 39.10
CA HIS A 130 0.62 -12.21 40.06
C HIS A 130 -0.01 -11.83 41.40
N GLN A 131 -1.22 -11.25 41.39
CA GLN A 131 -1.98 -10.94 42.61
C GLN A 131 -2.42 -12.17 43.40
N THR A 132 -2.55 -13.36 42.77
CA THR A 132 -2.83 -14.60 43.50
C THR A 132 -1.56 -15.23 44.10
N GLY A 133 -0.40 -14.60 43.97
CA GLY A 133 0.89 -15.14 44.43
C GLY A 133 1.50 -16.19 43.50
N CYS A 134 0.98 -16.32 42.27
CA CYS A 134 1.49 -17.23 41.26
C CYS A 134 2.43 -16.52 40.27
N VAL A 135 3.32 -17.30 39.66
CA VAL A 135 4.12 -16.89 38.49
C VAL A 135 3.80 -17.89 37.37
N ILE A 136 3.44 -17.39 36.19
CA ILE A 136 3.01 -18.22 35.05
C ILE A 136 4.14 -19.15 34.60
N GLY A 137 5.35 -18.62 34.44
CA GLY A 137 6.58 -19.36 34.12
C GLY A 137 6.68 -19.86 32.66
N ASP A 138 5.55 -20.24 32.06
CA ASP A 138 5.43 -20.66 30.66
C ASP A 138 4.30 -19.89 29.95
N LEU A 139 4.37 -18.56 29.97
CA LEU A 139 3.43 -17.76 29.19
C LEU A 139 3.67 -18.03 27.70
N ASN A 140 2.63 -18.49 27.00
CA ASN A 140 2.70 -18.77 25.58
C ASN A 140 1.37 -18.47 24.87
N HIS A 141 1.39 -18.51 23.54
CA HIS A 141 0.26 -18.15 22.69
C HIS A 141 -0.91 -19.13 22.68
N SER A 142 -0.75 -20.32 23.27
CA SER A 142 -1.81 -21.34 23.36
C SER A 142 -2.52 -21.28 24.70
N GLY A 143 -1.82 -20.88 25.76
CA GLY A 143 -2.38 -20.70 27.11
C GLY A 143 -3.25 -19.45 27.28
N VAL A 144 -3.24 -18.53 26.31
CA VAL A 144 -4.06 -17.31 26.30
C VAL A 144 -5.21 -17.47 25.32
N LEU A 145 -6.44 -17.48 25.83
CA LEU A 145 -7.67 -17.58 25.04
C LEU A 145 -8.39 -16.22 25.00
N VAL A 146 -8.93 -15.86 23.84
CA VAL A 146 -9.64 -14.61 23.58
C VAL A 146 -11.03 -14.89 23.03
N ALA A 147 -12.05 -14.26 23.61
CA ALA A 147 -13.44 -14.33 23.16
C ALA A 147 -13.75 -13.26 22.08
N PRO A 148 -14.87 -13.38 21.35
CA PRO A 148 -15.27 -12.39 20.33
C PRO A 148 -15.53 -10.97 20.84
N ASP A 149 -15.68 -10.80 22.15
CA ASP A 149 -15.83 -9.51 22.86
C ASP A 149 -14.50 -9.00 23.46
N ALA A 150 -13.37 -9.63 23.08
CA ALA A 150 -12.02 -9.38 23.60
C ALA A 150 -11.79 -9.75 25.08
N THR A 151 -12.71 -10.48 25.73
CA THR A 151 -12.46 -11.08 27.04
C THR A 151 -11.34 -12.11 26.95
N VAL A 152 -10.42 -12.11 27.93
CA VAL A 152 -9.26 -13.01 27.96
C VAL A 152 -9.38 -14.01 29.10
N ALA A 153 -9.03 -15.26 28.83
CA ALA A 153 -8.89 -16.31 29.83
C ALA A 153 -7.54 -17.01 29.71
N LEU A 154 -6.92 -17.32 30.86
CA LEU A 154 -5.70 -18.13 30.92
C LEU A 154 -6.04 -19.58 31.30
N ILE A 155 -5.43 -20.52 30.59
CA ILE A 155 -5.58 -21.98 30.84
C ILE A 155 -4.24 -22.60 31.24
N ASP A 156 -4.26 -23.90 31.57
CA ASP A 156 -3.09 -24.67 32.03
C ASP A 156 -2.41 -24.09 33.28
N ALA A 157 -3.22 -23.51 34.16
CA ALA A 157 -2.75 -22.89 35.39
C ALA A 157 -2.14 -23.88 36.39
N ASP A 158 -2.36 -25.19 36.23
CA ASP A 158 -1.69 -26.25 36.99
C ASP A 158 -0.17 -26.30 36.75
N SER A 159 0.30 -25.72 35.65
CA SER A 159 1.74 -25.57 35.36
C SER A 159 2.38 -24.38 36.09
N PHE A 160 1.60 -23.39 36.53
CA PHE A 160 2.12 -22.14 37.11
C PHE A 160 2.96 -22.40 38.36
N GLN A 161 4.02 -21.63 38.54
CA GLN A 161 4.78 -21.66 39.77
C GLN A 161 3.95 -21.06 40.91
N PHE A 162 3.97 -21.74 42.05
CA PHE A 162 3.15 -21.42 43.21
C PHE A 162 3.93 -21.73 44.49
N ARG A 163 3.79 -20.89 45.51
CA ARG A 163 4.45 -21.07 46.82
C ARG A 163 3.42 -20.96 47.93
N VAL A 164 3.40 -21.93 48.82
CA VAL A 164 2.53 -21.93 50.01
C VAL A 164 3.25 -22.59 51.17
N ASN A 165 3.10 -22.04 52.39
CA ASN A 165 3.69 -22.58 53.63
C ASN A 165 5.19 -22.89 53.52
N GLY A 166 5.96 -22.00 52.89
CA GLY A 166 7.41 -22.18 52.68
C GLY A 166 7.79 -23.20 51.61
N ARG A 167 6.84 -23.97 51.05
CA ARG A 167 7.08 -24.93 49.98
C ARG A 167 6.87 -24.29 48.61
N SER A 168 7.87 -24.39 47.74
CA SER A 168 7.82 -23.92 46.35
C SER A 168 7.48 -25.06 45.38
N TYR A 169 6.58 -24.79 44.44
CA TYR A 169 6.20 -25.68 43.35
C TYR A 169 6.60 -25.03 42.02
N PRO A 170 7.75 -25.39 41.42
CA PRO A 170 8.30 -24.70 40.26
C PRO A 170 7.51 -24.97 38.98
N CYS A 171 7.63 -24.04 38.02
CA CYS A 171 7.24 -24.26 36.62
C CYS A 171 8.43 -24.86 35.86
N VAL A 172 8.31 -26.13 35.48
CA VAL A 172 9.40 -26.91 34.84
C VAL A 172 9.39 -26.84 33.32
N VAL A 173 8.38 -26.22 32.74
CA VAL A 173 8.20 -26.06 31.28
C VAL A 173 8.45 -24.62 30.85
N GLY A 174 8.58 -24.41 29.54
CA GLY A 174 8.79 -23.11 28.94
C GLY A 174 8.87 -23.19 27.42
N VAL A 175 8.19 -22.29 26.74
CA VAL A 175 8.33 -22.10 25.29
C VAL A 175 9.53 -21.18 25.03
N PRO A 176 10.54 -21.61 24.24
CA PRO A 176 11.75 -20.82 24.01
C PRO A 176 11.48 -19.40 23.48
N ASP A 177 10.46 -19.23 22.65
CA ASP A 177 10.14 -17.93 22.03
C ASP A 177 9.61 -16.89 23.06
N PHE A 178 9.11 -17.34 24.20
CA PHE A 178 8.65 -16.49 25.30
C PHE A 178 9.61 -16.51 26.50
N THR A 179 10.69 -17.30 26.40
CA THR A 179 11.67 -17.44 27.47
C THR A 179 12.61 -16.24 27.47
N PRO A 180 12.83 -15.56 28.61
CA PRO A 180 13.71 -14.40 28.65
C PRO A 180 15.20 -14.79 28.47
N PRO A 181 16.05 -13.85 27.98
CA PRO A 181 17.44 -14.10 27.63
C PRO A 181 18.25 -14.88 28.67
N GLU A 182 18.13 -14.52 29.94
CA GLU A 182 18.88 -15.10 31.06
C GLU A 182 18.52 -16.56 31.37
N LEU A 183 17.42 -17.07 30.83
CA LEU A 183 16.95 -18.44 31.01
C LEU A 183 17.23 -19.35 29.81
N HIS A 184 17.72 -18.80 28.70
CA HIS A 184 18.15 -19.61 27.58
C HIS A 184 19.35 -20.51 27.95
N GLY A 185 19.24 -21.79 27.62
CA GLY A 185 20.27 -22.79 27.95
C GLY A 185 20.28 -23.24 29.42
N LYS A 186 19.38 -22.73 30.27
CA LYS A 186 19.22 -23.18 31.66
C LYS A 186 18.26 -24.35 31.76
N ASN A 187 18.45 -25.21 32.75
CA ASN A 187 17.45 -26.21 33.11
C ASN A 187 16.31 -25.53 33.87
N LEU A 188 15.15 -25.41 33.22
CA LEU A 188 14.01 -24.69 33.77
C LEU A 188 13.45 -25.34 35.04
N ALA A 189 13.69 -26.64 35.26
CA ALA A 189 13.26 -27.34 36.45
C ALA A 189 14.03 -26.94 37.72
N THR A 190 15.22 -26.34 37.58
CA THR A 190 16.07 -25.92 38.70
C THR A 190 16.08 -24.41 38.93
N VAL A 191 15.31 -23.65 38.14
CA VAL A 191 15.26 -22.19 38.23
C VAL A 191 13.97 -21.74 38.89
N GLU A 192 14.08 -20.93 39.93
CA GLU A 192 12.92 -20.23 40.47
C GLU A 192 12.48 -19.11 39.51
N ARG A 193 11.26 -19.20 39.00
CA ARG A 193 10.69 -18.17 38.13
C ARG A 193 10.27 -16.95 38.93
N THR A 194 10.41 -15.77 38.33
CA THR A 194 10.07 -14.48 38.95
C THR A 194 9.01 -13.79 38.10
N ILE A 195 8.34 -12.80 38.68
CA ILE A 195 7.43 -11.90 37.93
C ILE A 195 8.14 -11.24 36.76
N ALA A 196 9.42 -10.89 36.90
CA ALA A 196 10.22 -10.32 35.82
C ALA A 196 10.39 -11.26 34.62
N HIS A 197 10.38 -12.59 34.83
CA HIS A 197 10.37 -13.54 33.73
C HIS A 197 9.02 -13.54 32.98
N ASP A 198 7.90 -13.49 33.71
CA ASP A 198 6.57 -13.37 33.10
C ASP A 198 6.38 -12.04 32.37
N ASN A 199 6.90 -10.94 32.92
CA ASN A 199 6.83 -9.62 32.30
C ASN A 199 7.49 -9.59 30.91
N PHE A 200 8.56 -10.37 30.71
CA PHE A 200 9.15 -10.56 29.38
C PHE A 200 8.18 -11.30 28.44
N GLY A 201 7.63 -12.43 28.87
CA GLY A 201 6.65 -13.16 28.08
C GLY A 201 5.41 -12.32 27.75
N LEU A 202 4.94 -11.50 28.70
CA LEU A 202 3.81 -10.58 28.52
C LEU A 202 4.14 -9.55 27.43
N ALA A 203 5.34 -8.98 27.47
CA ALA A 203 5.80 -8.07 26.43
C ALA A 203 5.83 -8.74 25.04
N VAL A 204 6.26 -10.01 24.95
CA VAL A 204 6.22 -10.78 23.69
C VAL A 204 4.77 -10.97 23.22
N ALA A 205 3.83 -11.32 24.11
CA ALA A 205 2.42 -11.50 23.76
C ALA A 205 1.77 -10.20 23.27
N ILE A 206 2.04 -9.08 23.93
CA ILE A 206 1.57 -7.74 23.52
C ILE A 206 2.21 -7.35 22.19
N PHE A 207 3.50 -7.62 22.00
CA PHE A 207 4.18 -7.36 20.73
C PHE A 207 3.53 -8.12 19.58
N HIS A 208 3.23 -9.42 19.76
CA HIS A 208 2.52 -10.19 18.74
C HIS A 208 1.17 -9.56 18.36
N LEU A 209 0.36 -9.13 19.35
CA LEU A 209 -0.93 -8.48 19.10
C LEU A 209 -0.80 -7.17 18.33
N LEU A 210 0.14 -6.31 18.72
CA LEU A 210 0.32 -4.99 18.13
C LEU A 210 1.08 -5.00 16.80
N PHE A 211 1.91 -6.02 16.57
CA PHE A 211 2.78 -6.20 15.41
C PHE A 211 2.36 -7.39 14.53
N MET A 212 1.07 -7.76 14.50
CA MET A 212 0.50 -8.70 13.51
C MET A 212 1.24 -10.04 13.49
N GLY A 213 1.53 -10.58 14.68
CA GLY A 213 2.21 -11.86 14.86
C GLY A 213 3.72 -11.85 14.61
N LYS A 214 4.35 -10.69 14.32
CA LYS A 214 5.81 -10.57 14.24
C LYS A 214 6.46 -10.75 15.62
N HIS A 215 7.62 -11.38 15.67
CA HIS A 215 8.36 -11.60 16.92
C HIS A 215 9.41 -10.48 17.16
N PRO A 216 9.59 -9.97 18.39
CA PRO A 216 10.50 -8.85 18.68
C PRO A 216 11.98 -9.15 18.35
N TYR A 217 12.36 -10.42 18.36
CA TYR A 217 13.73 -10.88 18.05
C TYR A 217 13.89 -11.46 16.63
N ALA A 218 12.83 -11.45 15.80
CA ALA A 218 12.93 -11.89 14.42
C ALA A 218 13.40 -10.76 13.51
N GLY A 219 14.72 -10.52 13.46
CA GLY A 219 15.31 -9.47 12.65
C GLY A 219 16.27 -9.95 11.56
N ILE A 220 16.56 -9.07 10.60
CA ILE A 220 17.57 -9.27 9.56
C ILE A 220 18.92 -8.77 10.06
N ARG A 221 19.97 -9.55 9.83
CA ARG A 221 21.36 -9.26 10.26
C ARG A 221 22.37 -9.54 9.15
N LYS A 222 23.53 -8.91 9.23
CA LYS A 222 24.72 -9.24 8.42
C LYS A 222 25.54 -10.29 9.17
N GLY A 223 25.96 -11.36 8.51
CA GLY A 223 26.80 -12.41 9.10
C GLY A 223 26.17 -13.80 9.08
N SER A 224 26.69 -14.71 9.91
CA SER A 224 26.19 -16.09 10.01
C SER A 224 24.77 -16.15 10.55
N GLU A 225 23.99 -17.09 10.00
CA GLU A 225 22.62 -17.33 10.44
C GLU A 225 22.61 -17.78 11.90
N THR A 226 21.74 -17.19 12.72
CA THR A 226 21.51 -17.67 14.10
C THR A 226 20.03 -17.92 14.32
N SER A 227 19.73 -18.83 15.24
CA SER A 227 18.34 -19.15 15.60
C SER A 227 17.68 -18.00 16.38
N MET A 228 16.34 -17.96 16.40
CA MET A 228 15.61 -16.99 17.21
C MET A 228 15.94 -17.09 18.70
N GLY A 229 16.09 -18.31 19.24
CA GLY A 229 16.48 -18.50 20.63
C GLY A 229 17.88 -17.95 20.94
N GLU A 230 18.80 -17.99 19.98
CA GLU A 230 20.13 -17.39 20.13
C GLU A 230 20.06 -15.85 20.09
N ASP A 231 19.16 -15.28 19.28
CA ASP A 231 18.94 -13.83 19.25
C ASP A 231 18.29 -13.31 20.54
N ILE A 232 17.36 -14.08 21.11
CA ILE A 232 16.79 -13.79 22.43
C ILE A 232 17.88 -13.87 23.49
N ALA A 233 18.65 -14.98 23.55
CA ALA A 233 19.73 -15.17 24.51
C ALA A 233 20.78 -14.04 24.48
N ARG A 234 21.04 -13.47 23.29
CA ARG A 234 21.96 -12.35 23.10
C ARG A 234 21.32 -10.97 23.19
N ASN A 235 20.05 -10.87 23.60
CA ASN A 235 19.33 -9.61 23.75
C ASN A 235 19.26 -8.74 22.47
N ARG A 236 19.18 -9.38 21.30
CA ARG A 236 19.15 -8.73 19.98
C ARG A 236 17.74 -8.29 19.58
N PHE A 237 17.17 -7.39 20.37
CA PHE A 237 15.84 -6.83 20.07
C PHE A 237 15.86 -6.07 18.73
N ALA A 238 15.21 -6.64 17.71
CA ALA A 238 15.34 -6.19 16.32
C ALA A 238 14.68 -4.83 16.04
N TYR A 239 13.78 -4.38 16.93
CA TYR A 239 13.00 -3.16 16.77
C TYR A 239 13.50 -2.02 17.66
N SER A 240 14.62 -2.21 18.38
CA SER A 240 15.19 -1.19 19.26
C SER A 240 15.60 0.05 18.46
N LEU A 241 15.09 1.22 18.89
CA LEU A 241 15.52 2.54 18.43
C LEU A 241 16.80 2.98 19.15
N GLN A 242 16.97 2.57 20.41
CA GLN A 242 18.07 3.00 21.28
C GLN A 242 19.35 2.17 21.08
N ARG A 243 19.20 0.86 20.84
CA ARG A 243 20.32 -0.10 20.75
C ARG A 243 20.50 -0.67 19.35
N SER A 244 20.02 0.00 18.31
CA SER A 244 20.07 -0.48 16.92
C SER A 244 21.50 -0.83 16.45
N ALA A 245 22.51 -0.06 16.87
CA ALA A 245 23.92 -0.34 16.55
C ALA A 245 24.45 -1.59 17.29
N GLN A 246 24.04 -1.80 18.55
CA GLN A 246 24.53 -2.88 19.41
C GLN A 246 23.87 -4.22 19.08
N THR A 247 22.56 -4.21 18.80
CA THR A 247 21.80 -5.42 18.45
C THR A 247 22.17 -5.96 17.07
N GLN A 248 22.74 -5.09 16.21
CA GLN A 248 23.10 -5.36 14.82
C GLN A 248 21.95 -5.93 13.98
N SER A 249 20.71 -5.77 14.46
CA SER A 249 19.50 -6.39 13.94
C SER A 249 18.50 -5.32 13.53
N LYS A 250 17.75 -5.58 12.45
CA LYS A 250 16.71 -4.67 11.95
C LYS A 250 15.40 -5.42 11.74
N PRO A 251 14.25 -4.72 11.83
CA PRO A 251 12.96 -5.35 11.59
C PRO A 251 12.87 -5.96 10.18
N PRO A 252 12.08 -7.03 9.98
CA PRO A 252 11.80 -7.58 8.66
C PRO A 252 11.15 -6.52 7.75
N PRO A 253 11.29 -6.65 6.41
CA PRO A 253 10.74 -5.68 5.48
C PRO A 253 9.21 -5.65 5.58
N GLY A 254 8.64 -4.45 5.62
CA GLY A 254 7.19 -4.28 5.75
C GLY A 254 6.64 -4.53 7.15
N ALA A 255 7.49 -4.75 8.17
CA ALA A 255 7.06 -4.70 9.56
C ALA A 255 6.80 -3.26 10.02
N LEU A 256 5.93 -3.09 11.02
CA LEU A 256 5.85 -1.83 11.76
C LEU A 256 7.13 -1.60 12.55
N THR A 257 7.43 -0.34 12.85
CA THR A 257 8.58 0.07 13.65
C THR A 257 8.12 0.86 14.89
N LEU A 258 8.92 0.89 15.96
CA LEU A 258 8.52 1.50 17.24
C LEU A 258 8.28 3.01 17.13
N ASP A 259 8.94 3.71 16.20
CA ASP A 259 8.76 5.15 15.97
C ASP A 259 7.35 5.51 15.45
N LEU A 260 6.56 4.52 15.03
CA LEU A 260 5.16 4.71 14.64
C LEU A 260 4.21 4.81 15.83
N PHE A 261 4.66 4.52 17.05
CA PHE A 261 3.86 4.43 18.26
C PHE A 261 4.14 5.59 19.22
N PRO A 262 3.23 5.90 20.17
CA PRO A 262 3.49 6.89 21.20
C PRO A 262 4.74 6.56 22.03
N ASP A 263 5.52 7.59 22.39
CA ASP A 263 6.77 7.45 23.14
C ASP A 263 6.67 6.57 24.39
N VAL A 264 5.55 6.65 25.11
CA VAL A 264 5.30 5.82 26.30
C VAL A 264 5.40 4.34 25.94
N LEU A 265 4.69 3.90 24.89
CA LEU A 265 4.70 2.50 24.47
C LEU A 265 6.07 2.06 23.95
N SER A 266 6.73 2.93 23.17
CA SER A 266 8.06 2.62 22.63
C SER A 266 9.10 2.46 23.74
N LYS A 267 9.07 3.32 24.77
CA LYS A 267 9.91 3.20 25.97
C LYS A 267 9.56 1.95 26.78
N THR A 268 8.28 1.59 26.90
CA THR A 268 7.84 0.36 27.58
C THR A 268 8.42 -0.88 26.89
N PHE A 269 8.40 -0.97 25.55
CA PHE A 269 9.03 -2.07 24.83
C PHE A 269 10.56 -2.09 24.97
N GLU A 270 11.21 -0.94 24.93
CA GLU A 270 12.67 -0.84 25.12
C GLU A 270 13.10 -1.31 26.52
N ALA A 271 12.32 -0.99 27.56
CA ALA A 271 12.54 -1.48 28.91
C ALA A 271 12.28 -3.00 29.02
N ALA A 272 11.21 -3.49 28.41
CA ALA A 272 10.83 -4.90 28.46
C ALA A 272 11.87 -5.83 27.82
N PHE A 273 12.44 -5.41 26.70
CA PHE A 273 13.47 -6.15 25.95
C PHE A 273 14.88 -5.59 26.18
N GLY A 274 15.06 -4.80 27.23
CA GLY A 274 16.32 -4.21 27.66
C GLY A 274 17.24 -5.20 28.36
N LEU A 275 18.42 -4.72 28.79
CA LEU A 275 19.46 -5.55 29.40
C LEU A 275 19.25 -5.80 30.91
N THR A 276 18.32 -5.10 31.55
CA THR A 276 18.11 -5.16 33.00
C THR A 276 16.78 -5.86 33.32
N PRO A 277 16.79 -7.15 33.71
CA PRO A 277 15.55 -7.91 33.96
C PRO A 277 14.62 -7.27 35.00
N GLY A 278 15.17 -6.64 36.04
CA GLY A 278 14.39 -5.96 37.08
C GLY A 278 13.68 -4.69 36.62
N ALA A 279 14.06 -4.11 35.47
CA ALA A 279 13.42 -2.92 34.90
C ALA A 279 12.27 -3.26 33.94
N ARG A 280 11.94 -4.55 33.78
CA ARG A 280 10.88 -4.97 32.86
C ARG A 280 9.51 -4.48 33.35
N PRO A 281 8.70 -3.84 32.46
CA PRO A 281 7.40 -3.31 32.82
C PRO A 281 6.48 -4.38 33.38
N SER A 282 5.78 -4.03 34.46
CA SER A 282 4.74 -4.85 35.05
C SER A 282 3.48 -4.90 34.17
N ALA A 283 2.55 -5.79 34.52
CA ALA A 283 1.21 -5.78 33.94
C ALA A 283 0.50 -4.42 34.04
N LEU A 284 0.70 -3.69 35.15
CA LEU A 284 0.10 -2.36 35.35
C LEU A 284 0.70 -1.32 34.40
N ASP A 285 2.02 -1.36 34.19
CA ASP A 285 2.71 -0.46 33.26
C ASP A 285 2.21 -0.67 31.82
N TRP A 286 2.01 -1.95 31.43
CA TRP A 286 1.40 -2.29 30.14
C TRP A 286 -0.03 -1.78 30.00
N ILE A 287 -0.84 -1.88 31.06
CA ILE A 287 -2.21 -1.35 31.06
C ILE A 287 -2.19 0.17 30.81
N HIS A 288 -1.32 0.92 31.48
CA HIS A 288 -1.18 2.35 31.25
C HIS A 288 -0.71 2.68 29.82
N ALA A 289 0.35 2.01 29.33
CA ALA A 289 0.89 2.27 28.00
C ALA A 289 -0.12 1.95 26.88
N LEU A 290 -0.84 0.82 27.00
CA LEU A 290 -1.85 0.41 26.03
C LEU A 290 -3.11 1.28 26.09
N SER A 291 -3.53 1.73 27.28
CA SER A 291 -4.66 2.67 27.40
C SER A 291 -4.33 4.00 26.73
N LYS A 292 -3.07 4.47 26.88
CA LYS A 292 -2.60 5.66 26.16
C LYS A 292 -2.62 5.44 24.66
N LEU A 293 -2.16 4.28 24.17
CA LEU A 293 -2.25 3.91 22.76
C LEU A 293 -3.70 3.94 22.26
N GLU A 294 -4.62 3.26 22.95
CA GLU A 294 -6.05 3.17 22.59
C GLU A 294 -6.69 4.56 22.45
N SER A 295 -6.41 5.46 23.39
CA SER A 295 -6.89 6.86 23.37
C SER A 295 -6.26 7.75 22.29
N SER A 296 -5.15 7.30 21.68
CA SER A 296 -4.34 8.07 20.72
C SER A 296 -4.37 7.49 19.30
N LEU A 297 -5.47 6.80 18.97
CA LEU A 297 -5.69 6.28 17.62
C LEU A 297 -6.34 7.34 16.72
N SER A 298 -5.83 7.44 15.49
CA SER A 298 -6.49 8.14 14.41
C SER A 298 -7.31 7.18 13.56
N HIS A 299 -8.43 7.66 13.04
CA HIS A 299 -9.24 6.95 12.07
C HIS A 299 -8.83 7.34 10.64
N CYS A 300 -8.72 6.37 9.75
CA CYS A 300 -8.38 6.63 8.36
C CYS A 300 -9.57 7.22 7.59
N THR A 301 -9.32 8.31 6.86
CA THR A 301 -10.33 8.94 6.00
C THR A 301 -10.65 8.14 4.74
N LYS A 302 -9.79 7.19 4.34
CA LYS A 302 -9.94 6.40 3.11
C LYS A 302 -10.61 5.04 3.34
N VAL A 303 -10.32 4.38 4.46
CA VAL A 303 -10.78 3.03 4.75
C VAL A 303 -11.37 3.00 6.15
N LYS A 304 -12.68 2.74 6.27
CA LYS A 304 -13.43 2.87 7.52
C LYS A 304 -12.99 1.91 8.63
N THR A 305 -12.39 0.78 8.30
CA THR A 305 -11.90 -0.20 9.26
C THR A 305 -10.48 0.11 9.76
N HIS A 306 -9.79 1.10 9.19
CA HIS A 306 -8.41 1.40 9.53
C HIS A 306 -8.34 2.41 10.69
N TYR A 307 -7.90 1.90 11.85
CA TYR A 307 -7.49 2.71 13.01
C TYR A 307 -6.00 2.51 13.25
N TYR A 308 -5.24 3.58 13.41
CA TYR A 308 -3.78 3.52 13.51
C TYR A 308 -3.24 4.49 14.56
N PRO A 309 -2.04 4.28 15.12
CA PRO A 309 -1.46 5.20 16.10
C PRO A 309 -1.27 6.59 15.48
N SER A 310 -1.75 7.65 16.14
CA SER A 310 -1.63 9.02 15.62
C SER A 310 -0.18 9.46 15.39
N ALA A 311 0.76 8.93 16.19
CA ALA A 311 2.19 9.17 16.06
C ALA A 311 2.77 8.82 14.66
N ALA A 312 2.14 7.89 13.93
CA ALA A 312 2.56 7.49 12.59
C ALA A 312 2.33 8.56 11.49
N LYS A 313 1.65 9.68 11.82
CA LYS A 313 1.39 10.81 10.90
C LYS A 313 0.76 10.38 9.57
N GLY A 314 -0.09 9.36 9.60
CA GLY A 314 -0.83 8.84 8.46
C GLY A 314 -1.10 7.34 8.53
N CYS A 315 -2.10 6.87 7.81
CA CYS A 315 -2.56 5.48 7.90
C CYS A 315 -1.48 4.47 7.49
N VAL A 316 -0.93 3.75 8.47
CA VAL A 316 0.10 2.71 8.26
C VAL A 316 -0.45 1.52 7.49
N TRP A 317 -1.72 1.18 7.69
CA TRP A 317 -2.37 0.06 7.01
C TRP A 317 -2.50 0.31 5.51
N CYS A 318 -2.99 1.49 5.09
CA CYS A 318 -3.01 1.85 3.67
C CYS A 318 -1.60 1.82 3.05
N LYS A 319 -0.58 2.31 3.77
CA LYS A 319 0.83 2.28 3.30
C LYS A 319 1.32 0.84 3.13
N LEU A 320 1.00 -0.05 4.06
CA LEU A 320 1.35 -1.46 3.99
C LEU A 320 0.61 -2.16 2.85
N THR A 321 -0.70 -1.96 2.71
CA THR A 321 -1.52 -2.54 1.63
C THR A 321 -1.05 -2.08 0.25
N ALA A 322 -0.65 -0.82 0.09
CA ALA A 322 -0.08 -0.33 -1.16
C ALA A 322 1.23 -1.05 -1.54
N LYS A 323 2.00 -1.53 -0.56
CA LYS A 323 3.27 -2.25 -0.77
C LYS A 323 3.08 -3.76 -0.93
N SER A 324 2.22 -4.37 -0.11
CA SER A 324 2.06 -5.83 -0.03
C SER A 324 0.88 -6.36 -0.85
N GLY A 325 -0.08 -5.51 -1.23
CA GLY A 325 -1.36 -5.91 -1.80
C GLY A 325 -2.34 -6.53 -0.79
N LEU A 326 -1.95 -6.69 0.48
CA LEU A 326 -2.76 -7.28 1.54
C LEU A 326 -3.26 -6.19 2.50
N ASP A 327 -4.58 -6.12 2.66
CA ASP A 327 -5.19 -5.31 3.71
C ASP A 327 -5.23 -6.10 5.03
N MET A 328 -4.64 -5.53 6.09
CA MET A 328 -4.58 -6.12 7.43
C MET A 328 -5.93 -6.07 8.15
N PHE A 329 -6.81 -5.13 7.76
CA PHE A 329 -8.12 -4.88 8.35
C PHE A 329 -9.15 -4.53 7.27
N PRO A 330 -9.50 -5.46 6.36
CA PRO A 330 -10.44 -5.18 5.28
C PRO A 330 -11.87 -4.98 5.79
N ASP A 331 -12.64 -4.10 5.13
CA ASP A 331 -14.08 -3.96 5.39
C ASP A 331 -14.86 -5.10 4.72
N MET A 332 -15.30 -6.06 5.53
CA MET A 332 -16.11 -7.20 5.09
C MET A 332 -17.62 -6.89 5.09
N SER A 333 -18.02 -5.68 5.51
CA SER A 333 -19.41 -5.27 5.76
C SER A 333 -20.06 -4.62 4.53
N ALA A 334 -19.29 -4.31 3.48
CA ALA A 334 -19.77 -3.67 2.26
C ALA A 334 -20.50 -4.67 1.35
N VAL A 335 -21.70 -5.05 1.77
CA VAL A 335 -22.62 -5.91 1.03
C VAL A 335 -24.01 -5.29 1.08
N THR A 336 -24.37 -4.57 0.02
CA THR A 336 -25.75 -4.40 -0.48
C THR A 336 -25.68 -3.79 -1.88
N PRO A 337 -26.12 -4.50 -2.93
CA PRO A 337 -26.38 -3.88 -4.22
C PRO A 337 -27.83 -3.39 -4.22
N ASN A 338 -28.03 -2.09 -4.31
CA ASN A 338 -29.23 -1.55 -4.94
C ASN A 338 -28.77 -0.51 -5.96
N ILE A 339 -28.73 -0.94 -7.22
CA ILE A 339 -28.53 -0.05 -8.36
C ILE A 339 -29.91 0.10 -9.00
N PRO A 340 -30.59 1.23 -8.81
CA PRO A 340 -31.44 1.76 -9.85
C PRO A 340 -30.53 2.48 -10.86
N THR A 341 -30.58 2.02 -12.10
CA THR A 341 -30.05 2.72 -13.27
C THR A 341 -30.74 4.07 -13.44
N ASP A 342 -29.95 5.10 -13.71
CA ASP A 342 -30.30 6.39 -14.36
C ASP A 342 -31.61 7.10 -13.97
N ALA A 343 -31.93 7.21 -12.68
CA ALA A 343 -33.05 8.06 -12.24
C ALA A 343 -32.71 9.56 -12.18
N ARG A 344 -31.45 9.96 -12.43
CA ARG A 344 -30.94 11.33 -12.17
C ARG A 344 -30.52 12.12 -13.42
N GLY A 345 -30.74 11.60 -14.63
CA GLY A 345 -30.56 12.35 -15.88
C GLY A 345 -29.09 12.59 -16.28
N THR A 346 -28.17 11.67 -15.95
CA THR A 346 -26.75 11.85 -16.32
C THR A 346 -26.57 11.79 -17.84
N GLU A 347 -27.28 10.91 -18.53
CA GLU A 347 -27.26 10.85 -20.00
C GLU A 347 -27.78 12.14 -20.65
N GLN A 348 -28.79 12.75 -20.04
CA GLN A 348 -29.26 14.07 -20.46
C GLN A 348 -28.18 15.14 -20.24
N ALA A 349 -27.51 15.14 -19.09
CA ALA A 349 -26.41 16.05 -18.83
C ALA A 349 -25.25 15.87 -19.83
N ILE A 350 -24.93 14.63 -20.20
CA ILE A 350 -23.92 14.33 -21.25
C ILE A 350 -24.34 14.93 -22.59
N ARG A 351 -25.60 14.75 -23.01
CA ARG A 351 -26.09 15.35 -24.27
C ARG A 351 -25.98 16.88 -24.25
N GLU A 352 -26.35 17.52 -23.16
CA GLU A 352 -26.26 18.97 -23.03
C GLU A 352 -24.82 19.48 -23.00
N ILE A 353 -23.92 18.78 -22.30
CA ILE A 353 -22.49 19.08 -22.34
C ILE A 353 -22.04 18.97 -23.80
N LEU A 354 -22.26 17.85 -24.49
CA LEU A 354 -21.84 17.67 -25.88
C LEU A 354 -22.41 18.74 -26.84
N ALA A 355 -23.62 19.24 -26.58
CA ALA A 355 -24.25 20.32 -27.34
C ALA A 355 -23.78 21.74 -26.93
N PHE A 356 -23.02 21.88 -25.85
CA PHE A 356 -22.54 23.17 -25.36
C PHE A 356 -21.51 23.77 -26.33
N ARG A 357 -21.94 24.79 -27.08
CA ARG A 357 -21.11 25.50 -28.06
C ARG A 357 -20.22 26.54 -27.39
N PHE A 358 -18.92 26.47 -27.67
CA PHE A 358 -17.95 27.52 -27.35
C PHE A 358 -17.77 28.48 -28.54
N PRO A 359 -17.47 29.77 -28.31
CA PRO A 359 -17.11 30.69 -29.38
C PRO A 359 -15.85 30.20 -30.11
N ALA A 360 -15.86 30.18 -31.43
CA ALA A 360 -14.67 29.94 -32.23
C ALA A 360 -13.78 31.20 -32.26
N VAL A 361 -12.52 31.06 -32.69
CA VAL A 361 -11.60 32.20 -32.88
C VAL A 361 -12.25 33.25 -33.80
N GLY A 362 -12.90 32.81 -34.88
CA GLY A 362 -13.61 33.69 -35.81
C GLY A 362 -14.85 34.38 -35.21
N ASP A 363 -15.46 33.83 -34.16
CA ASP A 363 -16.58 34.46 -33.45
C ASP A 363 -16.10 35.58 -32.50
N LEU A 364 -14.82 35.55 -32.12
CA LEU A 364 -14.23 36.47 -31.14
C LEU A 364 -13.42 37.60 -31.79
N LEU A 365 -12.70 37.32 -32.88
CA LEU A 365 -11.83 38.31 -33.51
C LEU A 365 -12.63 39.15 -34.53
N PRO A 366 -12.85 40.47 -34.29
CA PRO A 366 -13.52 41.32 -35.24
C PRO A 366 -12.69 41.49 -36.52
N ALA A 367 -13.36 41.62 -37.67
CA ALA A 367 -12.71 42.04 -38.91
C ALA A 367 -12.25 43.50 -38.79
N VAL A 368 -10.94 43.73 -38.85
CA VAL A 368 -10.37 45.08 -38.81
C VAL A 368 -10.14 45.56 -40.24
N MET A 369 -10.78 46.69 -40.59
CA MET A 369 -10.56 47.35 -41.88
C MET A 369 -9.45 48.40 -41.74
N VAL A 370 -8.31 48.10 -42.33
CA VAL A 370 -7.18 49.04 -42.47
C VAL A 370 -7.36 49.85 -43.76
N ARG A 371 -6.83 51.07 -43.90
CA ARG A 371 -6.84 51.83 -45.16
C ARG A 371 -5.41 52.30 -45.50
N GLY A 372 -4.93 51.98 -46.70
CA GLY A 372 -3.61 52.38 -47.20
C GLY A 372 -2.44 51.46 -46.78
N ALA A 373 -1.29 51.71 -47.40
CA ALA A 373 0.01 51.10 -47.05
C ALA A 373 0.49 51.61 -45.69
N SER A 374 1.26 50.82 -44.95
CA SER A 374 1.91 51.31 -43.72
C SER A 374 2.93 52.41 -44.03
N SER A 375 3.24 53.26 -43.05
CA SER A 375 4.32 54.25 -43.17
C SER A 375 5.66 53.58 -43.50
N ALA A 376 5.93 52.42 -42.90
CA ALA A 376 7.14 51.62 -43.18
C ALA A 376 7.19 51.12 -44.64
N LEU A 377 6.07 50.65 -45.19
CA LEU A 377 5.99 50.27 -46.60
C LEU A 377 6.10 51.50 -47.52
N SER A 378 5.47 52.61 -47.14
CA SER A 378 5.51 53.89 -47.85
C SER A 378 6.94 54.44 -47.93
N GLU A 379 7.67 54.39 -46.82
CA GLU A 379 9.06 54.82 -46.69
C GLU A 379 10.02 53.88 -47.43
N ALA A 380 9.79 52.55 -47.36
CA ALA A 380 10.55 51.58 -48.14
C ALA A 380 10.37 51.79 -49.66
N LYS A 381 9.15 52.07 -50.12
CA LYS A 381 8.86 52.44 -51.52
C LYS A 381 9.45 53.82 -51.88
N GLY A 382 9.38 54.80 -50.98
CA GLY A 382 9.88 56.17 -51.19
C GLY A 382 11.41 56.28 -51.23
N GLY A 383 12.11 55.63 -50.30
CA GLY A 383 13.58 55.63 -50.21
C GLY A 383 14.24 54.95 -51.40
N LYS A 384 13.62 53.88 -51.95
CA LYS A 384 14.10 53.26 -53.20
C LYS A 384 13.84 54.15 -54.42
N ARG A 385 12.69 54.83 -54.52
CA ARG A 385 12.43 55.83 -55.60
C ARG A 385 13.49 56.94 -55.63
N GLY A 386 13.90 57.45 -54.47
CA GLY A 386 14.97 58.44 -54.35
C GLY A 386 16.33 57.91 -54.81
N ARG A 387 16.68 56.66 -54.46
CA ARG A 387 17.91 56.00 -54.93
C ARG A 387 17.91 55.73 -56.44
N THR A 388 16.76 55.35 -57.00
CA THR A 388 16.63 55.17 -58.46
C THR A 388 16.77 56.50 -59.19
N LEU A 389 16.18 57.58 -58.67
CA LEU A 389 16.35 58.93 -59.23
C LEU A 389 17.83 59.36 -59.17
N LEU A 390 18.51 59.12 -58.06
CA LEU A 390 19.94 59.40 -57.91
C LEU A 390 20.80 58.56 -58.85
N GLY A 391 20.49 57.27 -59.03
CA GLY A 391 21.18 56.38 -59.97
C GLY A 391 21.00 56.80 -61.43
N LEU A 392 19.79 57.25 -61.81
CA LEU A 392 19.51 57.83 -63.13
C LEU A 392 20.28 59.14 -63.35
N LEU A 393 20.36 60.01 -62.33
CA LEU A 393 21.16 61.24 -62.38
C LEU A 393 22.66 60.94 -62.51
N MET A 394 23.19 59.95 -61.78
CA MET A 394 24.59 59.53 -61.90
C MET A 394 24.90 58.93 -63.27
N MET A 395 24.02 58.12 -63.84
CA MET A 395 24.19 57.63 -65.22
C MET A 395 24.14 58.78 -66.23
N GLY A 396 23.20 59.72 -66.09
CA GLY A 396 23.13 60.91 -66.93
C GLY A 396 24.41 61.76 -66.84
N GLY A 397 24.93 61.94 -65.62
CA GLY A 397 26.20 62.63 -65.37
C GLY A 397 27.40 61.89 -65.96
N ALA A 398 27.43 60.56 -65.91
CA ALA A 398 28.49 59.75 -66.53
C ALA A 398 28.51 59.90 -68.05
N VAL A 399 27.34 59.90 -68.70
CA VAL A 399 27.20 60.10 -70.14
C VAL A 399 27.69 61.50 -70.53
N ALA A 400 27.27 62.54 -69.80
CA ALA A 400 27.75 63.90 -70.03
C ALA A 400 29.27 64.03 -69.83
N GLY A 401 29.81 63.43 -68.76
CA GLY A 401 31.25 63.43 -68.49
C GLY A 401 32.08 62.75 -69.59
N PHE A 402 31.56 61.68 -70.20
CA PHE A 402 32.21 61.00 -71.32
C PHE A 402 32.33 61.88 -72.57
N ILE A 403 31.33 62.76 -72.80
CA ILE A 403 31.28 63.69 -73.93
C ILE A 403 32.25 64.87 -73.75
N TYR A 404 32.33 65.43 -72.54
CA TYR A 404 33.05 66.69 -72.30
C TYR A 404 34.43 66.55 -71.62
N ALA A 405 34.75 65.39 -71.02
CA ALA A 405 35.98 65.16 -70.27
C ALA A 405 36.57 63.75 -70.55
N THR A 406 36.84 63.46 -71.82
CA THR A 406 37.28 62.15 -72.33
C THR A 406 38.58 61.57 -71.74
N PRO A 407 39.62 62.35 -71.37
CA PRO A 407 40.87 61.80 -70.85
C PRO A 407 40.74 61.01 -69.53
N VAL A 408 39.66 61.23 -68.77
CA VAL A 408 39.37 60.56 -67.49
C VAL A 408 38.23 59.53 -67.60
N TRP A 409 38.11 58.88 -68.76
CA TRP A 409 37.03 57.95 -69.11
C TRP A 409 36.75 56.85 -68.06
N PHE A 410 37.77 56.36 -67.36
CA PHE A 410 37.65 55.32 -66.35
C PHE A 410 36.79 55.76 -65.14
N ILE A 411 36.79 57.06 -64.79
CA ILE A 411 35.96 57.61 -63.71
C ILE A 411 34.48 57.55 -64.09
N TRP A 412 34.16 57.86 -65.35
CA TRP A 412 32.78 57.87 -65.84
C TRP A 412 32.21 56.47 -66.02
N ILE A 413 33.03 55.49 -66.43
CA ILE A 413 32.62 54.08 -66.40
C ILE A 413 32.34 53.62 -64.96
N GLY A 414 33.20 54.02 -64.01
CA GLY A 414 32.95 53.80 -62.58
C GLY A 414 31.61 54.40 -62.13
N LEU A 415 31.33 55.66 -62.48
CA LEU A 415 30.10 56.37 -62.11
C LEU A 415 28.85 55.74 -62.76
N ALA A 416 28.94 55.30 -64.02
CA ALA A 416 27.85 54.60 -64.72
C ALA A 416 27.57 53.23 -64.12
N PHE A 417 28.61 52.45 -63.81
CA PHE A 417 28.47 51.15 -63.15
C PHE A 417 27.89 51.30 -61.74
N TRP A 418 28.32 52.32 -61.01
CA TRP A 418 27.77 52.63 -59.69
C TRP A 418 26.32 53.08 -59.80
N GLY A 419 25.99 53.99 -60.73
CA GLY A 419 24.62 54.41 -61.01
C GLY A 419 23.69 53.28 -61.45
N TRP A 420 24.19 52.34 -62.27
CA TRP A 420 23.45 51.15 -62.71
C TRP A 420 23.10 50.21 -61.53
N SER A 421 24.04 50.02 -60.60
CA SER A 421 23.82 49.26 -59.37
C SER A 421 22.67 49.83 -58.52
N PHE A 422 22.46 51.16 -58.52
CA PHE A 422 21.33 51.80 -57.83
C PHE A 422 19.97 51.65 -58.54
N VAL A 423 19.95 51.32 -59.83
CA VAL A 423 18.71 51.19 -60.64
C VAL A 423 18.23 49.74 -60.77
N GLY A 424 19.13 48.75 -60.61
CA GLY A 424 18.82 47.32 -60.78
C GLY A 424 17.89 46.71 -59.72
N ASP A 425 17.73 47.34 -58.56
CA ASP A 425 17.08 46.71 -57.40
C ASP A 425 15.64 47.21 -57.17
N ARG A 426 14.75 46.92 -58.14
CA ARG A 426 13.38 47.48 -58.22
C ARG A 426 12.36 46.88 -57.26
N GLU A 427 12.58 45.68 -56.73
CA GLU A 427 11.61 45.03 -55.83
C GLU A 427 11.92 45.30 -54.36
N VAL A 428 10.89 45.63 -53.57
CA VAL A 428 11.01 45.74 -52.12
C VAL A 428 11.02 44.32 -51.56
N SER A 429 12.05 43.94 -50.81
CA SER A 429 12.13 42.61 -50.20
C SER A 429 10.93 42.40 -49.29
N SER A 430 10.18 41.33 -49.53
CA SER A 430 9.01 40.94 -48.74
C SER A 430 9.38 40.29 -47.40
N SER A 431 10.63 39.82 -47.23
CA SER A 431 11.11 39.15 -46.02
C SER A 431 10.85 39.90 -44.69
N PRO A 432 11.19 41.20 -44.55
CA PRO A 432 10.87 41.96 -43.33
C PRO A 432 9.37 42.08 -43.06
N PHE A 433 8.53 42.15 -44.11
CA PHE A 433 7.07 42.21 -43.97
C PHE A 433 6.48 40.84 -43.62
N VAL A 434 7.07 39.75 -44.10
CA VAL A 434 6.71 38.38 -43.69
C VAL A 434 7.04 38.16 -42.22
N GLN A 435 8.19 38.64 -41.74
CA GLN A 435 8.55 38.58 -40.33
C GLN A 435 7.62 39.45 -39.48
N ALA A 436 7.32 40.67 -39.93
CA ALA A 436 6.36 41.55 -39.26
C ALA A 436 4.96 40.92 -39.13
N PHE A 437 4.51 40.17 -40.15
CA PHE A 437 3.26 39.41 -40.07
C PHE A 437 3.33 38.30 -39.02
N LYS A 438 4.43 37.52 -38.97
CA LYS A 438 4.61 36.47 -37.95
C LYS A 438 4.63 37.03 -36.53
N ASP A 439 5.40 38.11 -36.31
CA ASP A 439 5.50 38.76 -35.00
C ASP A 439 4.14 39.35 -34.57
N ALA A 440 3.37 39.90 -35.52
CA ALA A 440 2.01 40.38 -35.27
C ALA A 440 1.03 39.23 -34.97
N ASP A 441 1.12 38.09 -35.67
CA ASP A 441 0.32 36.88 -35.43
C ASP A 441 0.61 36.30 -34.02
N GLU A 442 1.88 36.21 -33.63
CA GLU A 442 2.29 35.80 -32.28
C GLU A 442 1.82 36.79 -31.19
N ARG A 443 1.84 38.09 -31.48
CA ARG A 443 1.30 39.11 -30.57
C ARG A 443 -0.20 38.94 -30.38
N VAL A 444 -0.96 38.67 -31.44
CA VAL A 444 -2.40 38.37 -31.34
C VAL A 444 -2.64 37.15 -30.47
N GLN A 445 -1.86 36.06 -30.62
CA GLN A 445 -1.98 34.89 -29.76
C GLN A 445 -1.70 35.20 -28.28
N ARG A 446 -0.67 35.99 -27.98
CA ARG A 446 -0.33 36.38 -26.59
C ARG A 446 -1.43 37.23 -25.96
N GLU A 447 -1.93 38.24 -26.66
CA GLU A 447 -3.00 39.10 -26.15
C GLU A 447 -4.32 38.34 -26.03
N LEU A 448 -4.61 37.42 -26.96
CA LEU A 448 -5.78 36.55 -26.87
C LEU A 448 -5.70 35.65 -25.64
N ASN A 449 -4.55 35.05 -25.35
CA ASN A 449 -4.32 34.25 -24.14
C ASN A 449 -4.51 35.08 -22.86
N ALA A 450 -3.95 36.28 -22.83
CA ALA A 450 -4.08 37.19 -21.69
C ALA A 450 -5.54 37.64 -21.49
N PHE A 451 -6.26 37.94 -22.58
CA PHE A 451 -7.68 38.27 -22.56
C PHE A 451 -8.53 37.11 -22.03
N MET A 452 -8.28 35.88 -22.47
CA MET A 452 -8.97 34.68 -21.97
C MET A 452 -8.76 34.50 -20.47
N GLN A 453 -7.52 34.70 -19.99
CA GLN A 453 -7.19 34.59 -18.58
C GLN A 453 -7.91 35.66 -17.74
N ARG A 454 -7.88 36.92 -18.16
CA ARG A 454 -8.56 38.03 -17.46
C ARG A 454 -10.08 37.85 -17.37
N ASN A 455 -10.66 37.20 -18.37
CA ASN A 455 -12.11 36.96 -18.43
C ASN A 455 -12.54 35.58 -17.87
N GLY A 456 -11.61 34.80 -17.29
CA GLY A 456 -11.90 33.52 -16.65
C GLY A 456 -12.30 32.39 -17.60
N LEU A 457 -12.02 32.51 -18.89
CA LEU A 457 -12.32 31.50 -19.92
C LEU A 457 -11.45 30.25 -19.79
N THR A 458 -10.22 30.43 -19.31
CA THR A 458 -9.23 29.35 -19.15
C THR A 458 -9.77 28.22 -18.27
N GLU A 459 -10.48 28.56 -17.20
CA GLU A 459 -11.10 27.59 -16.30
C GLU A 459 -12.25 26.85 -16.98
N VAL A 460 -13.08 27.54 -17.77
CA VAL A 460 -14.23 26.95 -18.47
C VAL A 460 -13.79 25.97 -19.57
N VAL A 461 -12.76 26.33 -20.34
CA VAL A 461 -12.17 25.46 -21.38
C VAL A 461 -11.52 24.23 -20.74
N LYS A 462 -10.84 24.41 -19.60
CA LYS A 462 -10.28 23.30 -18.83
C LYS A 462 -11.36 22.37 -18.29
N VAL A 463 -12.41 22.91 -17.67
CA VAL A 463 -13.57 22.15 -17.17
C VAL A 463 -14.19 21.34 -18.32
N ARG A 464 -14.28 21.92 -19.52
CA ARG A 464 -14.75 21.17 -20.69
C ARG A 464 -13.85 19.99 -21.05
N GLY A 465 -12.55 20.19 -21.16
CA GLY A 465 -11.60 19.12 -21.45
C GLY A 465 -11.64 18.00 -20.39
N ASP A 466 -11.72 18.38 -19.11
CA ASP A 466 -11.85 17.43 -17.99
C ASP A 466 -13.19 16.65 -18.07
N LEU A 467 -14.28 17.30 -18.48
CA LEU A 467 -15.57 16.66 -18.69
C LEU A 467 -15.56 15.67 -19.86
N ASP A 468 -14.93 16.01 -21.00
CA ASP A 468 -14.83 15.10 -22.14
C ASP A 468 -14.07 13.82 -21.76
N ALA A 469 -12.96 13.94 -21.03
CA ALA A 469 -12.22 12.80 -20.49
C ALA A 469 -13.06 11.97 -19.49
N THR A 470 -13.83 12.66 -18.64
CA THR A 470 -14.72 12.01 -17.65
C THR A 470 -15.85 11.24 -18.34
N ILE A 471 -16.47 11.81 -19.38
CA ILE A 471 -17.53 11.18 -20.17
C ILE A 471 -17.00 9.95 -20.90
N ALA A 472 -15.81 10.04 -21.50
CA ALA A 472 -15.18 8.89 -22.15
C ALA A 472 -14.93 7.74 -21.15
N THR A 473 -14.48 8.07 -19.94
CA THR A 473 -14.29 7.09 -18.87
C THR A 473 -15.61 6.47 -18.41
N TYR A 474 -16.65 7.29 -18.24
CA TYR A 474 -17.99 6.84 -17.86
C TYR A 474 -18.58 5.87 -18.88
N LYS A 475 -18.48 6.17 -20.19
CA LYS A 475 -18.98 5.30 -21.25
C LYS A 475 -18.25 3.94 -21.32
N GLY A 476 -16.96 3.91 -21.01
CA GLY A 476 -16.15 2.68 -21.00
C GLY A 476 -16.24 1.86 -19.70
N HIS A 477 -16.99 2.33 -18.70
CA HIS A 477 -16.95 1.80 -17.34
C HIS A 477 -17.60 0.42 -17.19
N ASP A 478 -18.74 0.20 -17.85
CA ASP A 478 -19.46 -1.08 -17.77
C ASP A 478 -18.69 -2.21 -18.49
N ASP A 479 -18.00 -1.87 -19.58
CA ASP A 479 -17.09 -2.81 -20.26
C ASP A 479 -15.87 -3.14 -19.39
N ALA A 480 -15.33 -2.16 -18.67
CA ALA A 480 -14.24 -2.37 -17.73
C ALA A 480 -14.65 -3.30 -16.57
N LEU A 481 -15.85 -3.09 -16.01
CA LEU A 481 -16.42 -3.99 -15.00
C LEU A 481 -16.56 -5.41 -15.55
N SER A 482 -17.09 -5.56 -16.76
CA SER A 482 -17.29 -6.86 -17.40
C SER A 482 -15.97 -7.62 -17.60
N ARG A 483 -14.90 -6.94 -18.04
CA ARG A 483 -13.55 -7.52 -18.17
C ARG A 483 -12.98 -7.98 -16.83
N GLU A 484 -13.09 -7.17 -15.77
CA GLU A 484 -12.56 -7.54 -14.46
C GLU A 484 -13.37 -8.66 -13.79
N VAL A 485 -14.69 -8.71 -13.98
CA VAL A 485 -15.52 -9.85 -13.54
C VAL A 485 -15.12 -11.13 -14.29
N MET A 486 -14.85 -11.04 -15.61
CA MET A 486 -14.39 -12.18 -16.39
C MET A 486 -13.03 -12.71 -15.90
N LYS A 487 -12.09 -11.82 -15.59
CA LYS A 487 -10.80 -12.15 -14.99
C LYS A 487 -10.93 -12.76 -13.59
N LEU A 488 -11.89 -12.26 -12.80
CA LEU A 488 -12.24 -12.83 -11.51
C LEU A 488 -12.77 -14.26 -11.68
N LYS A 489 -13.60 -14.53 -12.69
CA LYS A 489 -14.09 -15.88 -12.98
C LYS A 489 -12.99 -16.80 -13.53
N SER A 490 -12.11 -16.32 -14.40
CA SER A 490 -11.02 -17.13 -14.99
C SER A 490 -10.00 -17.59 -13.95
N ASN A 491 -9.77 -16.79 -12.91
CA ASN A 491 -8.82 -17.11 -11.84
C ASN A 491 -9.45 -17.86 -10.64
N ARG A 492 -10.71 -18.30 -10.76
CA ARG A 492 -11.47 -18.93 -9.66
C ARG A 492 -10.75 -20.12 -9.06
N GLU A 493 -10.29 -21.06 -9.89
CA GLU A 493 -9.59 -22.26 -9.42
C GLU A 493 -8.36 -21.91 -8.57
N SER A 494 -7.53 -20.98 -9.05
CA SER A 494 -6.33 -20.56 -8.32
C SER A 494 -6.68 -19.89 -6.99
N ARG A 495 -7.75 -19.08 -6.93
CA ARG A 495 -8.20 -18.46 -5.68
C ARG A 495 -8.76 -19.47 -4.69
N GLN A 496 -9.60 -20.41 -5.16
CA GLN A 496 -10.12 -21.47 -4.32
C GLN A 496 -8.98 -22.34 -3.76
N ARG A 497 -7.97 -22.66 -4.58
CA ARG A 497 -6.78 -23.39 -4.16
C ARG A 497 -6.01 -22.61 -3.09
N GLN A 498 -5.80 -21.32 -3.29
CA GLN A 498 -5.13 -20.46 -2.32
C GLN A 498 -5.91 -20.41 -0.99
N ALA A 499 -7.22 -20.16 -1.03
CA ALA A 499 -8.07 -20.10 0.15
C ALA A 499 -8.15 -21.45 0.88
N TYR A 500 -8.06 -22.57 0.15
CA TYR A 500 -7.93 -23.90 0.74
C TYR A 500 -6.59 -24.08 1.46
N LEU A 501 -5.48 -23.70 0.82
CA LEU A 501 -4.14 -23.79 1.40
C LEU A 501 -3.97 -22.87 2.63
N ASP A 502 -4.63 -21.71 2.64
CA ASP A 502 -4.62 -20.77 3.76
C ASP A 502 -5.23 -21.35 5.05
N ARG A 503 -5.99 -22.46 4.98
CA ARG A 503 -6.54 -23.14 6.17
C ARG A 503 -5.50 -23.94 6.97
N PHE A 504 -4.34 -24.20 6.37
CA PHE A 504 -3.31 -25.03 6.97
C PHE A 504 -2.18 -24.14 7.52
N SER A 505 -2.28 -23.79 8.80
CA SER A 505 -1.26 -22.96 9.47
C SER A 505 0.05 -23.71 9.67
N VAL A 506 1.17 -23.00 9.47
CA VAL A 506 2.51 -23.52 9.81
C VAL A 506 2.65 -23.79 11.32
N ARG A 507 1.88 -23.10 12.18
CA ARG A 507 1.90 -23.31 13.64
C ARG A 507 1.43 -24.70 14.06
N ARG A 508 0.52 -25.30 13.29
CA ARG A 508 -0.02 -26.65 13.54
C ARG A 508 0.68 -27.72 12.70
N ALA A 509 1.65 -27.32 11.88
CA ALA A 509 2.32 -28.22 10.97
C ALA A 509 3.37 -29.04 11.71
N ASN A 510 3.24 -30.37 11.69
CA ASN A 510 4.31 -31.25 12.14
C ASN A 510 5.30 -31.49 10.99
N ILE A 511 6.35 -30.65 10.91
CA ILE A 511 7.39 -30.76 9.88
C ILE A 511 8.75 -31.01 10.55
N SER A 512 9.35 -32.17 10.27
CA SER A 512 10.63 -32.57 10.85
C SER A 512 11.71 -31.48 10.67
N GLY A 513 12.25 -31.01 11.79
CA GLY A 513 13.30 -29.97 11.84
C GLY A 513 12.79 -28.54 11.86
N ILE A 514 11.47 -28.31 11.83
CA ILE A 514 10.82 -27.00 11.99
C ILE A 514 10.05 -27.01 13.31
N GLY A 515 10.73 -26.60 14.38
CA GLY A 515 10.12 -26.42 15.69
C GLY A 515 9.52 -25.03 15.90
N PRO A 516 9.10 -24.69 17.13
CA PRO A 516 8.48 -23.41 17.48
C PRO A 516 9.30 -22.19 17.02
N ALA A 517 10.59 -22.13 17.34
CA ALA A 517 11.46 -21.01 16.98
C ALA A 517 11.53 -20.74 15.46
N LYS A 518 11.68 -21.79 14.65
CA LYS A 518 11.71 -21.65 13.18
C LYS A 518 10.34 -21.26 12.63
N THR A 519 9.27 -21.75 13.26
CA THR A 519 7.90 -21.38 12.93
C THR A 519 7.66 -19.89 13.18
N ALA A 520 8.13 -19.37 14.32
CA ALA A 520 8.08 -17.94 14.62
C ALA A 520 8.88 -17.11 13.62
N THR A 521 10.03 -17.60 13.14
CA THR A 521 10.79 -16.95 12.05
C THR A 521 9.97 -16.90 10.77
N LEU A 522 9.38 -18.00 10.30
CA LEU A 522 8.54 -18.01 9.07
C LEU A 522 7.44 -16.96 9.12
N ILE A 523 6.71 -16.91 10.23
CA ILE A 523 5.59 -15.98 10.42
C ILE A 523 6.07 -14.54 10.46
N SER A 524 7.23 -14.31 11.07
CA SER A 524 7.88 -12.99 11.05
C SER A 524 8.24 -12.54 9.63
N PHE A 525 8.48 -13.48 8.71
CA PHE A 525 8.68 -13.21 7.28
C PHE A 525 7.39 -13.29 6.43
N GLY A 526 6.22 -13.45 7.06
CA GLY A 526 4.91 -13.44 6.40
C GLY A 526 4.48 -14.80 5.85
N ILE A 527 5.13 -15.89 6.27
CA ILE A 527 4.78 -17.26 5.90
C ILE A 527 3.98 -17.87 7.06
N GLU A 528 2.66 -17.78 6.98
CA GLU A 528 1.72 -18.17 8.05
C GLU A 528 1.00 -19.48 7.74
N THR A 529 0.82 -19.79 6.46
CA THR A 529 0.00 -20.91 5.99
C THR A 529 0.69 -21.66 4.86
N ALA A 530 0.16 -22.84 4.51
CA ALA A 530 0.61 -23.56 3.32
C ALA A 530 0.48 -22.72 2.04
N GLY A 531 -0.47 -21.78 2.01
CA GLY A 531 -0.66 -20.86 0.90
C GLY A 531 0.49 -19.87 0.69
N ASP A 532 1.24 -19.54 1.73
CA ASP A 532 2.37 -18.58 1.67
C ASP A 532 3.71 -19.24 1.29
N VAL A 533 3.75 -20.56 1.33
CA VAL A 533 4.98 -21.32 1.08
C VAL A 533 5.33 -21.25 -0.40
N ASN A 534 6.32 -20.44 -0.73
CA ASN A 534 6.98 -20.40 -2.03
C ASN A 534 8.48 -20.65 -1.82
N ARG A 535 9.12 -21.41 -2.72
CA ARG A 535 10.56 -21.70 -2.62
C ARG A 535 11.38 -20.42 -2.51
N SER A 536 11.09 -19.41 -3.34
CA SER A 536 11.85 -18.15 -3.35
C SER A 536 11.68 -17.36 -2.06
N THR A 537 10.47 -17.32 -1.48
CA THR A 537 10.20 -16.58 -0.25
C THR A 537 10.80 -17.26 0.97
N VAL A 538 10.70 -18.60 1.06
CA VAL A 538 11.29 -19.37 2.16
C VAL A 538 12.82 -19.31 2.12
N MET A 539 13.45 -19.34 0.93
CA MET A 539 14.91 -19.20 0.80
C MET A 539 15.43 -17.83 1.27
N GLN A 540 14.58 -16.81 1.36
CA GLN A 540 14.93 -15.50 1.90
C GLN A 540 14.79 -15.45 3.44
N VAL A 541 14.21 -16.48 4.06
CA VAL A 541 14.09 -16.57 5.51
C VAL A 541 15.38 -17.14 6.10
N PRO A 542 16.08 -16.39 6.99
CA PRO A 542 17.29 -16.88 7.62
C PRO A 542 17.07 -18.19 8.38
N GLY A 543 17.99 -19.15 8.23
CA GLY A 543 18.00 -20.42 8.96
C GLY A 543 17.19 -21.55 8.33
N PHE A 544 16.67 -21.37 7.12
CA PHE A 544 15.92 -22.41 6.40
C PHE A 544 16.75 -23.15 5.35
N GLY A 545 17.49 -22.43 4.51
CA GLY A 545 18.30 -23.02 3.43
C GLY A 545 17.54 -23.98 2.50
N GLU A 546 18.27 -24.74 1.69
CA GLU A 546 17.66 -25.59 0.65
C GLU A 546 16.84 -26.75 1.22
N VAL A 547 17.36 -27.39 2.28
CA VAL A 547 16.76 -28.61 2.86
C VAL A 547 15.42 -28.31 3.53
N MET A 548 15.33 -27.28 4.38
CA MET A 548 14.07 -26.98 5.07
C MET A 548 13.06 -26.34 4.12
N THR A 549 13.53 -25.55 3.15
CA THR A 549 12.70 -25.07 2.06
C THR A 549 12.06 -26.23 1.29
N GLY A 550 12.84 -27.26 0.95
CA GLY A 550 12.34 -28.47 0.31
C GLY A 550 11.23 -29.14 1.13
N LYS A 551 11.41 -29.25 2.46
CA LYS A 551 10.41 -29.82 3.37
C LYS A 551 9.11 -29.01 3.42
N LEU A 552 9.18 -27.68 3.48
CA LEU A 552 8.01 -26.80 3.47
C LEU A 552 7.26 -26.88 2.15
N VAL A 553 7.96 -26.83 1.02
CA VAL A 553 7.36 -26.96 -0.31
C VAL A 553 6.70 -28.32 -0.47
N ALA A 554 7.32 -29.40 0.02
CA ALA A 554 6.72 -30.72 0.03
C ALA A 554 5.46 -30.77 0.92
N TRP A 555 5.48 -30.14 2.09
CA TRP A 555 4.30 -30.02 2.96
C TRP A 555 3.14 -29.29 2.30
N ARG A 556 3.38 -28.15 1.66
CA ARG A 556 2.38 -27.44 0.85
C ARG A 556 1.84 -28.37 -0.26
N ARG A 557 2.72 -29.02 -1.02
CA ARG A 557 2.32 -29.91 -2.14
C ARG A 557 1.41 -31.05 -1.70
N ARG A 558 1.61 -31.60 -0.49
CA ARG A 558 0.73 -32.65 0.08
C ARG A 558 -0.70 -32.14 0.36
N HIS A 559 -0.85 -30.89 0.75
CA HIS A 559 -2.18 -30.28 0.89
C HIS A 559 -2.76 -29.94 -0.47
N GLU A 560 -1.95 -29.36 -1.35
CA GLU A 560 -2.35 -28.97 -2.70
C GLU A 560 -2.86 -30.16 -3.52
N SER A 561 -2.27 -31.35 -3.38
CA SER A 561 -2.73 -32.56 -4.06
C SER A 561 -4.11 -33.07 -3.59
N ARG A 562 -4.59 -32.61 -2.42
CA ARG A 562 -5.92 -32.94 -1.88
C ARG A 562 -6.97 -31.91 -2.25
N PHE A 563 -6.58 -30.78 -2.84
CA PHE A 563 -7.50 -29.75 -3.29
C PHE A 563 -8.34 -30.28 -4.46
N LYS A 564 -9.67 -30.11 -4.35
CA LYS A 564 -10.61 -30.36 -5.44
C LYS A 564 -11.25 -29.05 -5.85
N TYR A 565 -11.14 -28.71 -7.13
CA TYR A 565 -11.75 -27.50 -7.66
C TYR A 565 -13.27 -27.64 -7.73
N ASP A 566 -13.99 -26.68 -7.15
CA ASP A 566 -15.43 -26.58 -7.26
C ASP A 566 -15.79 -25.50 -8.29
N ARG A 567 -16.52 -25.90 -9.34
CA ARG A 567 -16.97 -24.98 -10.39
C ARG A 567 -18.05 -24.03 -9.89
N THR A 568 -18.78 -24.41 -8.83
CA THR A 568 -19.78 -23.55 -8.22
C THR A 568 -19.12 -22.41 -7.43
N PRO A 569 -19.64 -21.16 -7.50
CA PRO A 569 -19.12 -20.08 -6.69
C PRO A 569 -19.35 -20.36 -5.20
N ASN A 570 -18.29 -20.35 -4.39
CA ASN A 570 -18.43 -20.42 -2.95
C ASN A 570 -18.74 -19.03 -2.35
N ALA A 571 -18.98 -18.98 -1.03
CA ALA A 571 -19.29 -17.72 -0.35
C ALA A 571 -18.22 -16.63 -0.53
N GLN A 572 -16.94 -17.00 -0.65
CA GLN A 572 -15.85 -16.06 -0.91
C GLN A 572 -15.89 -15.54 -2.35
N ASP A 573 -16.14 -16.39 -3.34
CA ASP A 573 -16.28 -15.97 -4.74
C ASP A 573 -17.45 -14.98 -4.92
N VAL A 574 -18.57 -15.24 -4.23
CA VAL A 574 -19.75 -14.34 -4.23
C VAL A 574 -19.41 -13.01 -3.55
N ALA A 575 -18.70 -13.05 -2.41
CA ALA A 575 -18.27 -11.84 -1.71
C ALA A 575 -17.28 -11.01 -2.56
N ASP A 576 -16.31 -11.65 -3.20
CA ASP A 576 -15.30 -10.99 -4.03
C ASP A 576 -15.92 -10.35 -5.28
N GLU A 577 -16.83 -11.07 -5.98
CA GLU A 577 -17.56 -10.50 -7.12
C GLU A 577 -18.45 -9.33 -6.68
N ARG A 578 -19.13 -9.45 -5.53
CA ARG A 578 -19.97 -8.39 -4.98
C ARG A 578 -19.14 -7.16 -4.59
N ALA A 579 -18.00 -7.35 -3.94
CA ALA A 579 -17.09 -6.26 -3.58
C ALA A 579 -16.53 -5.55 -4.82
N LEU A 580 -16.17 -6.30 -5.87
CA LEU A 580 -15.75 -5.74 -7.15
C LEU A 580 -16.85 -4.87 -7.77
N ARG A 581 -18.07 -5.40 -7.88
CA ARG A 581 -19.23 -4.66 -8.40
C ARG A 581 -19.53 -3.41 -7.56
N GLY A 582 -19.43 -3.50 -6.23
CA GLY A 582 -19.61 -2.37 -5.32
C GLY A 582 -18.60 -1.25 -5.55
N ARG A 583 -17.32 -1.58 -5.74
CA ARG A 583 -16.28 -0.56 -6.06
C ARG A 583 -16.56 0.14 -7.38
N PHE A 584 -16.87 -0.61 -8.43
CA PHE A 584 -17.21 -0.04 -9.72
C PHE A 584 -18.48 0.82 -9.66
N ALA A 585 -19.48 0.44 -8.85
CA ALA A 585 -20.66 1.27 -8.64
C ALA A 585 -20.32 2.61 -7.96
N ALA A 586 -19.45 2.61 -6.96
CA ALA A 586 -19.00 3.84 -6.29
C ALA A 586 -18.20 4.76 -7.24
N GLU A 587 -17.33 4.19 -8.07
CA GLU A 587 -16.60 4.93 -9.10
C GLU A 587 -17.55 5.53 -10.14
N LYS A 588 -18.54 4.77 -10.62
CA LYS A 588 -19.56 5.24 -11.54
C LYS A 588 -20.35 6.41 -10.95
N ALA A 589 -20.81 6.29 -9.71
CA ALA A 589 -21.52 7.37 -9.01
C ALA A 589 -20.70 8.66 -8.89
N LYS A 590 -19.37 8.54 -8.69
CA LYS A 590 -18.46 9.69 -8.68
C LYS A 590 -18.36 10.34 -10.06
N LEU A 591 -18.21 9.54 -11.13
CA LEU A 591 -18.18 10.06 -12.51
C LEU A 591 -19.47 10.80 -12.84
N GLU A 592 -20.63 10.21 -12.51
CA GLU A 592 -21.94 10.84 -12.71
C GLU A 592 -22.07 12.18 -11.97
N SER A 593 -21.60 12.25 -10.72
CA SER A 593 -21.59 13.50 -9.94
C SER A 593 -20.73 14.57 -10.59
N THR A 594 -19.50 14.21 -11.02
CA THR A 594 -18.60 15.14 -11.71
C THR A 594 -19.21 15.67 -13.00
N ILE A 595 -19.85 14.81 -13.80
CA ILE A 595 -20.54 15.20 -15.04
C ILE A 595 -21.64 16.21 -14.75
N ARG A 596 -22.52 15.92 -13.78
CA ARG A 596 -23.63 16.83 -13.42
C ARG A 596 -23.15 18.17 -12.88
N ASN A 597 -22.16 18.15 -11.99
CA ASN A 597 -21.61 19.37 -11.41
C ASN A 597 -20.89 20.22 -12.47
N GLY A 598 -20.12 19.59 -13.36
CA GLY A 598 -19.44 20.29 -14.44
C GLY A 598 -20.42 20.90 -15.46
N LEU A 599 -21.56 20.26 -15.74
CA LEU A 599 -22.64 20.90 -16.53
C LEU A 599 -23.16 22.16 -15.82
N GLY A 600 -23.34 22.13 -14.50
CA GLY A 600 -23.68 23.32 -13.71
C GLY A 600 -22.67 24.46 -13.90
N THR A 601 -21.37 24.15 -13.86
CA THR A 601 -20.30 25.12 -14.14
C THR A 601 -20.38 25.67 -15.56
N LEU A 602 -20.62 24.82 -16.58
CA LEU A 602 -20.77 25.27 -17.97
C LEU A 602 -22.01 26.16 -18.15
N ARG A 603 -23.15 25.81 -17.54
CA ARG A 603 -24.37 26.64 -17.57
C ARG A 603 -24.12 28.01 -16.94
N ASN A 604 -23.42 28.07 -15.80
CA ASN A 604 -23.06 29.34 -15.17
C ASN A 604 -22.05 30.16 -16.01
N ALA A 605 -21.21 29.50 -16.79
CA ALA A 605 -20.28 30.16 -17.72
C ALA A 605 -20.99 30.70 -18.98
N ARG A 606 -22.19 30.23 -19.32
CA ARG A 606 -22.93 30.61 -20.54
C ARG A 606 -23.09 32.13 -20.68
N ALA A 607 -23.60 32.80 -19.64
CA ALA A 607 -23.79 34.25 -19.66
C ALA A 607 -22.47 35.02 -19.84
N LYS A 608 -21.36 34.49 -19.29
CA LYS A 608 -20.03 35.07 -19.50
C LYS A 608 -19.61 34.92 -20.96
N LEU A 609 -19.78 33.73 -21.53
CA LEU A 609 -19.43 33.41 -22.92
C LEU A 609 -20.22 34.26 -23.92
N ASP A 610 -21.52 34.42 -23.71
CA ASP A 610 -22.39 35.20 -24.60
C ASP A 610 -22.00 36.70 -24.61
N SER A 611 -21.44 37.22 -23.51
CA SER A 611 -20.95 38.60 -23.42
C SER A 611 -19.55 38.84 -23.99
N LEU A 612 -18.81 37.79 -24.36
CA LEU A 612 -17.41 37.90 -24.78
C LEU A 612 -17.18 38.72 -26.04
N PRO A 613 -17.96 38.59 -27.13
CA PRO A 613 -17.70 39.36 -28.35
C PRO A 613 -17.77 40.87 -28.10
N ALA A 614 -18.67 41.32 -27.22
CA ALA A 614 -18.74 42.73 -26.81
C ALA A 614 -17.51 43.16 -25.99
N ARG A 615 -17.01 42.29 -25.11
CA ARG A 615 -15.80 42.56 -24.30
C ARG A 615 -14.53 42.60 -25.15
N VAL A 616 -14.41 41.73 -26.15
CA VAL A 616 -13.26 41.73 -27.08
C VAL A 616 -13.16 43.07 -27.82
N LYS A 617 -14.28 43.60 -28.31
CA LYS A 617 -14.33 44.91 -28.98
C LYS A 617 -13.83 46.06 -28.10
N ASN A 618 -13.92 45.91 -26.78
CA ASN A 618 -13.49 46.92 -25.82
C ASN A 618 -12.08 46.66 -25.25
N ASP A 619 -11.43 45.54 -25.61
CA ASP A 619 -10.06 45.24 -25.18
C ASP A 619 -9.06 45.91 -26.15
N ARG A 620 -8.44 46.99 -25.67
CA ARG A 620 -7.49 47.78 -26.46
C ARG A 620 -6.27 46.97 -26.90
N GLY A 621 -5.69 46.18 -25.99
CA GLY A 621 -4.49 45.39 -26.28
C GLY A 621 -4.69 44.39 -27.41
N LEU A 622 -5.80 43.65 -27.37
CA LEU A 622 -6.17 42.69 -28.42
C LEU A 622 -6.60 43.39 -29.72
N SER A 623 -7.34 44.50 -29.62
CA SER A 623 -7.76 45.29 -30.80
C SER A 623 -6.56 45.88 -31.55
N ASP A 624 -5.58 46.42 -30.83
CA ASP A 624 -4.35 46.97 -31.40
C ASP A 624 -3.49 45.89 -32.05
N ALA A 625 -3.38 44.72 -31.41
CA ALA A 625 -2.68 43.56 -31.98
C ALA A 625 -3.34 43.09 -33.28
N LEU A 626 -4.68 43.03 -33.33
CA LEU A 626 -5.44 42.68 -34.52
C LEU A 626 -5.27 43.70 -35.65
N ALA A 627 -5.28 45.00 -35.34
CA ALA A 627 -5.04 46.05 -36.31
C ALA A 627 -3.63 45.97 -36.89
N THR A 628 -2.62 45.69 -36.04
CA THR A 628 -1.23 45.49 -36.46
C THR A 628 -1.09 44.32 -37.43
N ARG A 629 -1.74 43.18 -37.11
CA ARG A 629 -1.74 41.99 -37.97
C ARG A 629 -2.45 42.24 -39.30
N ALA A 630 -3.60 42.94 -39.29
CA ALA A 630 -4.33 43.30 -40.50
C ALA A 630 -3.55 44.27 -41.40
N GLN A 631 -2.78 45.19 -40.82
CA GLN A 631 -1.87 46.06 -41.57
C GLN A 631 -0.74 45.26 -42.21
N ALA A 632 -0.09 44.35 -41.47
CA ALA A 632 0.98 43.51 -42.00
C ALA A 632 0.50 42.59 -43.14
N GLU A 633 -0.71 42.04 -43.03
CA GLU A 633 -1.34 41.26 -44.10
C GLU A 633 -1.58 42.10 -45.37
N ARG A 634 -2.04 43.34 -45.21
CA ARG A 634 -2.20 44.27 -46.34
C ARG A 634 -0.88 44.62 -46.99
N ASP A 635 0.14 44.92 -46.19
CA ASP A 635 1.46 45.29 -46.71
C ASP A 635 2.05 44.14 -47.55
N LEU A 636 1.84 42.88 -47.13
CA LEU A 636 2.21 41.70 -47.92
C LEU A 636 1.40 41.58 -49.22
N LYS A 637 0.09 41.81 -49.18
CA LYS A 637 -0.77 41.82 -50.38
C LYS A 637 -0.38 42.93 -51.36
N GLU A 638 0.03 44.10 -50.88
CA GLU A 638 0.47 45.22 -51.72
C GLU A 638 1.87 45.01 -52.33
N LEU A 639 2.64 44.07 -51.78
CA LEU A 639 3.92 43.59 -52.31
C LEU A 639 3.76 42.34 -53.21
N ASP A 640 2.52 41.90 -53.47
CA ASP A 640 2.21 40.64 -54.18
C ASP A 640 2.89 39.40 -53.55
N ALA A 641 3.12 39.45 -52.23
CA ALA A 641 3.77 38.39 -51.47
C ALA A 641 2.74 37.46 -50.83
N SER A 642 3.06 36.16 -50.76
CA SER A 642 2.19 35.16 -50.11
C SER A 642 2.06 35.41 -48.61
N VAL A 643 0.82 35.45 -48.11
CA VAL A 643 0.52 35.62 -46.68
C VAL A 643 0.66 34.26 -45.97
N PRO A 644 1.49 34.16 -44.91
CA PRO A 644 1.59 32.93 -44.12
C PRO A 644 0.27 32.51 -43.46
N ALA A 645 0.06 31.20 -43.27
CA ALA A 645 -1.09 30.71 -42.52
C ALA A 645 -1.03 31.19 -41.06
N SER A 646 -2.16 31.68 -40.54
CA SER A 646 -2.25 32.11 -39.13
C SER A 646 -2.09 30.94 -38.18
N THR A 647 -1.36 31.18 -37.09
CA THR A 647 -1.16 30.23 -35.99
C THR A 647 -2.10 30.49 -34.82
N VAL A 648 -2.95 31.52 -34.92
CA VAL A 648 -3.83 31.95 -33.82
C VAL A 648 -4.92 30.90 -33.57
N ALA A 649 -4.93 30.35 -32.36
CA ALA A 649 -5.91 29.38 -31.90
C ALA A 649 -6.41 29.71 -30.49
N LEU A 650 -7.64 29.27 -30.19
CA LEU A 650 -8.14 29.19 -28.82
C LEU A 650 -7.47 28.01 -28.10
N THR A 651 -6.17 28.12 -27.87
CA THR A 651 -5.40 27.13 -27.12
C THR A 651 -5.05 27.70 -25.77
N VAL A 652 -5.44 26.98 -24.71
CA VAL A 652 -4.97 27.28 -23.36
C VAL A 652 -3.49 26.91 -23.31
N ALA A 653 -2.61 27.90 -23.48
CA ALA A 653 -1.19 27.71 -23.16
C ALA A 653 -1.06 27.53 -21.64
N THR A 654 -0.52 26.39 -21.22
CA THR A 654 -0.17 26.16 -19.82
C THR A 654 0.86 27.22 -19.40
N PRO A 655 0.68 27.95 -18.29
CA PRO A 655 1.67 28.93 -17.83
C PRO A 655 3.04 28.25 -17.61
N PRO A 656 4.17 28.94 -17.86
CA PRO A 656 5.48 28.41 -17.53
C PRO A 656 5.53 28.16 -16.02
N GLN A 657 5.81 26.92 -15.63
CA GLN A 657 6.01 26.59 -14.22
C GLN A 657 7.20 27.39 -13.67
N PRO A 658 7.14 27.89 -12.42
CA PRO A 658 8.32 28.42 -11.75
C PRO A 658 9.43 27.38 -11.79
N PRO A 659 10.72 27.78 -11.85
CA PRO A 659 11.83 26.84 -11.90
C PRO A 659 11.69 25.89 -10.71
N ARG A 660 11.35 24.63 -11.02
CA ARG A 660 11.41 23.56 -10.04
C ARG A 660 12.86 23.47 -9.58
N ALA A 661 13.06 23.47 -8.26
CA ALA A 661 14.30 22.99 -7.66
C ALA A 661 14.72 21.68 -8.36
N PRO A 662 16.02 21.44 -8.56
CA PRO A 662 16.50 20.33 -9.37
C PRO A 662 15.95 19.00 -8.85
N HIS A 663 14.92 18.52 -9.52
CA HIS A 663 14.47 17.15 -9.41
C HIS A 663 15.39 16.32 -10.28
N VAL A 664 16.14 15.43 -9.62
CA VAL A 664 16.82 14.30 -10.23
C VAL A 664 15.89 13.63 -11.23
N ALA A 665 16.30 13.62 -12.50
CA ALA A 665 15.51 13.12 -13.61
C ALA A 665 15.11 11.66 -13.39
N THR A 666 13.81 11.41 -13.29
CA THR A 666 13.22 10.09 -13.54
C THR A 666 12.56 10.18 -14.91
N PRO A 667 12.99 9.40 -15.93
CA PRO A 667 12.42 9.48 -17.26
C PRO A 667 11.02 8.86 -17.33
N THR A 668 10.11 9.60 -17.98
CA THR A 668 8.76 9.19 -18.40
C THR A 668 8.82 7.97 -19.34
N PRO A 669 7.90 7.01 -19.24
CA PRO A 669 7.95 5.76 -19.98
C PRO A 669 7.48 5.97 -21.42
N SER A 670 8.38 5.71 -22.38
CA SER A 670 7.99 5.54 -23.77
C SER A 670 7.29 4.19 -23.93
N ARG A 671 6.21 4.20 -24.71
CA ARG A 671 5.50 3.03 -25.17
C ARG A 671 6.41 2.22 -26.09
N ARG A 672 7.21 1.32 -25.51
CA ARG A 672 7.72 0.11 -26.15
C ARG A 672 7.16 -1.09 -25.39
N ALA A 673 6.61 -2.03 -26.15
CA ALA A 673 6.23 -3.35 -25.68
C ALA A 673 7.28 -3.91 -24.72
N GLY A 674 6.85 -4.34 -23.54
CA GLY A 674 7.72 -4.86 -22.48
C GLY A 674 8.47 -6.10 -22.96
N ALA A 675 9.67 -5.89 -23.48
CA ALA A 675 10.68 -6.92 -23.58
C ALA A 675 11.22 -7.16 -22.17
N ALA A 676 10.83 -8.29 -21.57
CA ALA A 676 11.56 -8.87 -20.45
C ALA A 676 13.05 -8.91 -20.81
N SER A 677 13.92 -8.38 -19.96
CA SER A 677 15.37 -8.45 -20.15
C SER A 677 15.78 -9.91 -20.27
N SER A 678 16.07 -10.35 -21.50
CA SER A 678 16.52 -11.71 -21.74
C SER A 678 17.86 -11.94 -21.06
N PRO A 679 18.04 -13.02 -20.28
CA PRO A 679 19.34 -13.36 -19.70
C PRO A 679 20.39 -13.57 -20.79
N SER A 680 21.66 -13.29 -20.48
CA SER A 680 22.79 -13.59 -21.36
C SER A 680 23.14 -15.08 -21.32
N CYS A 681 23.53 -15.62 -22.46
CA CYS A 681 23.90 -17.03 -22.62
C CYS A 681 25.16 -17.34 -21.80
N PRO A 682 25.14 -18.36 -20.92
CA PRO A 682 26.31 -18.71 -20.10
C PRO A 682 27.48 -19.28 -20.92
N LYS A 683 27.27 -19.62 -22.20
CA LYS A 683 28.32 -20.16 -23.09
C LYS A 683 28.97 -19.15 -24.02
N CYS A 684 28.28 -18.06 -24.39
CA CYS A 684 28.79 -17.13 -25.42
C CYS A 684 28.42 -15.67 -25.19
N GLY A 685 27.80 -15.33 -24.05
CA GLY A 685 27.40 -13.96 -23.70
C GLY A 685 26.26 -13.35 -24.52
N SER A 686 25.83 -13.99 -25.62
CA SER A 686 24.75 -13.48 -26.48
C SER A 686 23.39 -13.54 -25.78
N SER A 687 22.46 -12.66 -26.16
CA SER A 687 21.10 -12.64 -25.59
C SER A 687 20.38 -13.98 -25.76
N MET A 688 19.57 -14.37 -24.79
CA MET A 688 18.75 -15.58 -24.89
C MET A 688 17.32 -15.25 -25.35
N ARG A 689 16.60 -16.25 -25.87
CA ARG A 689 15.18 -16.15 -26.24
C ARG A 689 14.40 -17.21 -25.47
N ARG A 690 13.19 -16.87 -25.03
CA ARG A 690 12.30 -17.82 -24.34
C ARG A 690 11.77 -18.82 -25.37
N ARG A 691 11.98 -20.11 -25.11
CA ARG A 691 11.55 -21.25 -25.93
C ARG A 691 10.71 -22.18 -25.06
N SER A 692 9.80 -22.94 -25.67
CA SER A 692 8.98 -23.93 -24.99
C SER A 692 9.52 -25.32 -25.29
N GLY A 693 9.69 -26.16 -24.26
CA GLY A 693 10.05 -27.56 -24.39
C GLY A 693 9.12 -28.45 -23.57
N ARG A 694 9.36 -29.77 -23.59
CA ARG A 694 8.54 -30.79 -22.92
C ARG A 694 8.35 -30.55 -21.40
N TYR A 695 9.25 -29.80 -20.76
CA TYR A 695 9.25 -29.53 -19.31
C TYR A 695 8.89 -28.07 -18.95
N GLY A 696 8.35 -27.30 -19.89
CA GLY A 696 7.97 -25.90 -19.68
C GLY A 696 8.81 -24.91 -20.48
N GLN A 697 8.71 -23.62 -20.11
CA GLN A 697 9.45 -22.56 -20.78
C GLN A 697 10.87 -22.45 -20.24
N PHE A 698 11.84 -22.31 -21.14
CA PHE A 698 13.25 -22.13 -20.81
C PHE A 698 13.88 -21.07 -21.72
N TRP A 699 15.01 -20.50 -21.31
CA TRP A 699 15.79 -19.59 -22.12
C TRP A 699 16.80 -20.37 -22.96
N GLY A 700 16.77 -20.21 -24.28
CA GLY A 700 17.77 -20.77 -25.21
C GLY A 700 18.58 -19.67 -25.88
N CYS A 701 19.87 -19.90 -26.13
CA CYS A 701 20.74 -18.93 -26.82
C CYS A 701 20.15 -18.48 -28.16
N SER A 702 20.22 -17.17 -28.45
CA SER A 702 19.81 -16.62 -29.75
C SER A 702 20.64 -17.17 -30.93
N ARG A 703 21.86 -17.65 -30.69
CA ARG A 703 22.78 -18.22 -31.70
C ARG A 703 22.61 -19.74 -31.93
N TYR A 704 21.55 -20.38 -31.43
CA TYR A 704 21.26 -21.78 -31.76
C TYR A 704 21.01 -21.94 -33.28
N PRO A 705 21.52 -22.99 -33.96
CA PRO A 705 22.16 -24.20 -33.42
C PRO A 705 23.66 -24.08 -33.11
N LYS A 706 24.33 -22.99 -33.51
CA LYS A 706 25.77 -22.78 -33.33
C LYS A 706 26.18 -22.66 -31.85
N CYS A 707 25.28 -22.21 -30.98
CA CYS A 707 25.45 -22.23 -29.53
C CYS A 707 24.25 -22.90 -28.85
N ARG A 708 24.50 -23.96 -28.08
CA ARG A 708 23.47 -24.75 -27.36
C ARG A 708 23.34 -24.37 -25.88
N GLY A 709 23.60 -23.11 -25.50
CA GLY A 709 23.41 -22.65 -24.12
C GLY A 709 21.93 -22.49 -23.76
N SER A 710 21.52 -23.01 -22.60
CA SER A 710 20.15 -22.93 -22.07
C SER A 710 20.12 -22.61 -20.58
N ARG A 711 19.00 -22.04 -20.08
CA ARG A 711 18.77 -21.67 -18.67
C ARG A 711 17.28 -21.80 -18.35
N ASN A 712 16.94 -22.44 -17.23
CA ASN A 712 15.54 -22.64 -16.81
C ASN A 712 14.99 -21.45 -16.05
#